data_AF-A0A2E8UYU4-F1
#
_entry.id   AF-A0A2E8UYU4-F1
#
_cell.length_a   1.000
_cell.length_b   1.000
_cell.length_c   1.000
_cell.angle_alpha   90.00
_cell.angle_beta   90.00
_cell.angle_gamma   90.00
#
_symmetry.space_group_name_H-M   'P 1'
#
loop_
_entity.id
_entity.type
_entity.pdbx_description
1 polymer ?
#
loop_
_entity_poly.entity_id
_entity_poly.type
_entity_poly.pdbx_seq_one_letter_code
_entity_poly.pdbx_strand_id
1 'polypeptide(L)'
;MSDEPLVSVVLIGFNDVGRIGRALDSIRRQTLRSIEIIVVDDASTDGTAEYVESVAVNDSRIRLLTRSENSGGCSAPRNDGLRLARAPWVMFCDSDDEYDMHACATLLRAAEDWNADVVCGTAIRHDVARDRDKRWRPELHAADRLISSLEQEPELLYDTISVNKIYRRSFLHEQDIQFPDGLLFEDQVFTLQCFLSAERIGVVQAAVYTWNVDRKAEDASITQGRMQMRNVRDRVEINRRMDVLLRDSSDELRLAKSIKFLRHEGYLYLSAIGENPHPQAAEEAAGEFREYAQNVDPRAFDFIRPALRVAFYGLLTGDLDLLRRAMRWERWASVVDTIVVREGSGDDQRELWATGSGESVLNRSAGEWLDVSHLNLLDIPFSVRRYFHELREISVSRSRVSVVVDTVDFASDLQGDVEAHLVWSDRLGTVIASLPLQRDASGVAGSIRWRGSGPLTAHIRRPLMKPDRGSLGLRLRRGASVNTTALRAPEVNVDDVFVPIPSIAYADRPAGAQLLPGERASVSWRPARRAWGPAAWGRRAGHAARRRFPGSGSELSRARQALLPGLTDLECSRPIVAYLPASSAEGPRSWPLDLTLWDQNMAMTCYLLVAGEIDEAVPTRVWGSVRDARAMHLSEVLDAAELIITDDPSLIDTARPSLVFRPDAGAGRYLLPNLPDGYDVVETTADLIDAVRAVLAASR
;
A
#
# COMPACT_ATOMS: atom_id res chain seq x y z
N MET A 1 -26.94 -17.93 42.02
CA MET A 1 -25.91 -17.53 41.04
C MET A 1 -25.58 -16.09 41.39
N SER A 2 -24.32 -15.77 41.68
CA SER A 2 -23.95 -14.42 42.10
C SER A 2 -24.33 -13.43 40.99
N ASP A 3 -25.01 -12.36 41.37
CA ASP A 3 -25.50 -11.28 40.50
C ASP A 3 -24.35 -10.33 40.07
N GLU A 4 -23.10 -10.75 40.27
CA GLU A 4 -21.91 -9.95 40.05
C GLU A 4 -21.40 -10.11 38.61
N PRO A 5 -21.08 -9.00 37.92
CA PRO A 5 -20.54 -9.05 36.56
C PRO A 5 -19.12 -9.64 36.57
N LEU A 6 -18.80 -10.46 35.58
CA LEU A 6 -17.46 -11.00 35.34
C LEU A 6 -16.61 -10.05 34.47
N VAL A 7 -17.26 -9.31 33.57
CA VAL A 7 -16.61 -8.33 32.69
C VAL A 7 -17.34 -6.98 32.74
N SER A 8 -16.60 -5.90 32.94
CA SER A 8 -17.07 -4.53 32.73
C SER A 8 -16.64 -4.07 31.34
N VAL A 9 -17.60 -3.80 30.46
CA VAL A 9 -17.32 -3.20 29.15
C VAL A 9 -17.53 -1.70 29.25
N VAL A 10 -16.45 -0.93 29.06
CA VAL A 10 -16.46 0.54 29.05
C VAL A 10 -16.62 1.01 27.61
N LEU A 11 -17.78 1.57 27.29
CA LEU A 11 -18.09 2.18 26.01
C LEU A 11 -17.96 3.70 26.15
N ILE A 12 -17.12 4.35 25.34
CA ILE A 12 -16.99 5.82 25.34
C ILE A 12 -17.63 6.42 24.09
N GLY A 13 -18.18 7.64 24.21
CA GLY A 13 -18.77 8.34 23.06
C GLY A 13 -18.82 9.86 23.24
N PHE A 14 -18.77 10.58 22.13
CA PHE A 14 -18.98 12.02 22.05
C PHE A 14 -19.58 12.40 20.71
N ASN A 15 -20.75 13.02 20.71
CA ASN A 15 -21.49 13.43 19.51
C ASN A 15 -21.57 12.32 18.45
N ASP A 16 -22.00 11.12 18.85
CA ASP A 16 -21.99 9.94 17.97
C ASP A 16 -23.30 9.15 17.97
N VAL A 17 -24.44 9.84 18.08
CA VAL A 17 -25.78 9.23 18.15
C VAL A 17 -26.06 8.30 16.95
N GLY A 18 -25.47 8.60 15.79
CA GLY A 18 -25.61 7.82 14.56
C GLY A 18 -24.89 6.47 14.53
N ARG A 19 -23.91 6.24 15.44
CA ARG A 19 -23.11 5.01 15.45
C ARG A 19 -23.13 4.28 16.80
N ILE A 20 -23.23 5.00 17.92
CA ILE A 20 -23.20 4.42 19.27
C ILE A 20 -24.23 3.30 19.48
N GLY A 21 -25.37 3.35 18.78
CA GLY A 21 -26.38 2.29 18.82
C GLY A 21 -25.85 0.93 18.37
N ARG A 22 -25.02 0.89 17.31
CA ARG A 22 -24.42 -0.37 16.82
C ARG A 22 -23.40 -0.90 17.82
N ALA A 23 -22.53 -0.03 18.34
CA ALA A 23 -21.55 -0.38 19.35
C ALA A 23 -22.24 -0.99 20.59
N LEU A 24 -23.23 -0.28 21.14
CA LEU A 24 -23.99 -0.72 22.31
C LEU A 24 -24.73 -2.04 22.05
N ASP A 25 -25.36 -2.21 20.88
CA ASP A 25 -26.02 -3.47 20.53
C ASP A 25 -25.05 -4.65 20.38
N SER A 26 -23.84 -4.42 19.86
CA SER A 26 -22.79 -5.45 19.79
C SER A 26 -22.40 -5.97 21.19
N ILE A 27 -22.35 -5.08 22.18
CA ILE A 27 -22.07 -5.42 23.58
C ILE A 27 -23.28 -6.11 24.22
N ARG A 28 -24.50 -5.63 23.97
CA ARG A 28 -25.72 -6.23 24.54
C ARG A 28 -25.97 -7.66 24.06
N ARG A 29 -25.55 -7.97 22.83
CA ARG A 29 -25.69 -9.28 22.19
C ARG A 29 -24.61 -10.30 22.57
N GLN A 30 -23.62 -9.93 23.39
CA GLN A 30 -22.59 -10.85 23.86
C GLN A 30 -23.18 -12.16 24.42
N THR A 31 -22.53 -13.28 24.11
CA THR A 31 -22.96 -14.59 24.64
C THR A 31 -22.68 -14.75 26.13
N LEU A 32 -21.66 -14.05 26.65
CA LEU A 32 -21.45 -13.93 28.09
C LEU A 32 -22.49 -12.96 28.67
N ARG A 33 -23.39 -13.46 29.53
CA ARG A 33 -24.48 -12.65 30.10
C ARG A 33 -24.08 -11.87 31.35
N SER A 34 -23.13 -12.39 32.12
CA SER A 34 -22.59 -11.75 33.34
C SER A 34 -21.63 -10.61 32.99
N ILE A 35 -22.15 -9.58 32.31
CA ILE A 35 -21.42 -8.36 31.97
C ILE A 35 -22.14 -7.15 32.54
N GLU A 36 -21.38 -6.10 32.89
CA GLU A 36 -21.91 -4.75 33.03
C GLU A 36 -21.41 -3.87 31.88
N ILE A 37 -22.23 -2.91 31.46
CA ILE A 37 -21.95 -2.02 30.34
C ILE A 37 -21.93 -0.60 30.89
N ILE A 38 -20.74 0.00 30.94
CA ILE A 38 -20.54 1.36 31.44
C ILE A 38 -20.37 2.25 30.22
N VAL A 39 -21.38 3.07 29.94
CA VAL A 39 -21.31 4.04 28.85
C VAL A 39 -20.87 5.38 29.43
N VAL A 40 -19.80 5.95 28.92
CA VAL A 40 -19.31 7.27 29.33
C VAL A 40 -19.47 8.24 28.16
N ASP A 41 -20.43 9.14 28.30
CA ASP A 41 -20.69 10.23 27.37
C ASP A 41 -19.83 11.45 27.73
N ASP A 42 -18.98 11.92 26.81
CA ASP A 42 -18.06 13.03 27.04
C ASP A 42 -18.70 14.40 26.76
N ALA A 43 -19.86 14.63 27.38
CA ALA A 43 -20.68 15.85 27.27
C ALA A 43 -21.22 16.11 25.85
N SER A 44 -21.88 15.12 25.26
CA SER A 44 -22.50 15.22 23.94
C SER A 44 -23.65 16.21 23.89
N THR A 45 -23.95 16.71 22.69
CA THR A 45 -25.00 17.70 22.42
C THR A 45 -25.94 17.29 21.28
N ASP A 46 -25.78 16.08 20.74
CA ASP A 46 -26.46 15.57 19.55
C ASP A 46 -27.57 14.53 19.86
N GLY A 47 -27.86 14.26 21.13
CA GLY A 47 -28.80 13.22 21.54
C GLY A 47 -28.16 11.88 21.93
N THR A 48 -26.82 11.77 21.93
CA THR A 48 -26.10 10.54 22.28
C THR A 48 -26.47 10.02 23.67
N ALA A 49 -26.43 10.88 24.69
CA ALA A 49 -26.76 10.50 26.07
C ALA A 49 -28.22 10.06 26.20
N GLU A 50 -29.16 10.81 25.64
CA GLU A 50 -30.59 10.51 25.66
C GLU A 50 -30.91 9.18 24.98
N TYR A 51 -30.22 8.86 23.87
CA TYR A 51 -30.33 7.55 23.23
C TYR A 51 -29.90 6.44 24.19
N VAL A 52 -28.75 6.56 24.83
CA VAL A 52 -28.24 5.54 25.77
C VAL A 52 -29.18 5.36 26.97
N GLU A 53 -29.69 6.46 27.54
CA GLU A 53 -30.70 6.42 28.61
C GLU A 53 -31.93 5.62 28.18
N SER A 54 -32.44 5.87 26.97
CA SER A 54 -33.62 5.17 26.45
C SER A 54 -33.41 3.65 26.32
N VAL A 55 -32.19 3.22 26.00
CA VAL A 55 -31.83 1.80 25.91
C VAL A 55 -31.66 1.20 27.31
N ALA A 56 -31.05 1.95 28.24
CA ALA A 56 -30.80 1.50 29.61
C ALA A 56 -32.10 1.19 30.40
N VAL A 57 -33.23 1.84 30.07
CA VAL A 57 -34.55 1.53 30.67
C VAL A 57 -34.90 0.04 30.56
N ASN A 58 -34.48 -0.63 29.49
CA ASN A 58 -34.83 -2.03 29.22
C ASN A 58 -33.66 -3.01 29.41
N ASP A 59 -32.50 -2.54 29.88
CA ASP A 59 -31.32 -3.37 30.08
C ASP A 59 -30.55 -2.89 31.32
N SER A 60 -30.83 -3.52 32.46
CA SER A 60 -30.26 -3.15 33.77
C SER A 60 -28.74 -3.33 33.87
N ARG A 61 -28.11 -3.91 32.86
CA ARG A 61 -26.65 -4.02 32.77
C ARG A 61 -26.00 -2.68 32.38
N ILE A 62 -26.77 -1.76 31.80
CA ILE A 62 -26.27 -0.48 31.26
C ILE A 62 -26.26 0.60 32.34
N ARG A 63 -25.12 1.27 32.50
CA ARG A 63 -24.91 2.40 33.40
C ARG A 63 -24.32 3.55 32.58
N LEU A 64 -25.07 4.65 32.46
CA LEU A 64 -24.59 5.86 31.80
C LEU A 64 -23.90 6.78 32.82
N LEU A 65 -22.76 7.32 32.43
CA LEU A 65 -22.11 8.46 33.05
C LEU A 65 -21.98 9.56 32.00
N THR A 66 -22.57 10.72 32.26
CA THR A 66 -22.42 11.91 31.41
C THR A 66 -21.45 12.87 32.08
N ARG A 67 -20.37 13.23 31.39
CA ARG A 67 -19.41 14.23 31.86
C ARG A 67 -20.02 15.63 31.80
N SER A 68 -19.56 16.52 32.67
CA SER A 68 -20.05 17.91 32.73
C SER A 68 -19.51 18.79 31.60
N GLU A 69 -18.34 18.44 31.06
CA GLU A 69 -17.67 19.14 29.97
C GLU A 69 -16.90 18.14 29.11
N ASN A 70 -16.74 18.48 27.83
CA ASN A 70 -15.99 17.66 26.89
C ASN A 70 -14.51 17.67 27.25
N SER A 71 -13.92 16.49 27.38
CA SER A 71 -12.51 16.31 27.76
C SER A 71 -11.53 16.58 26.60
N GLY A 72 -12.02 16.57 25.36
CA GLY A 72 -11.20 16.80 24.16
C GLY A 72 -10.33 15.61 23.74
N GLY A 73 -10.61 14.40 24.25
CA GLY A 73 -9.92 13.15 23.91
C GLY A 73 -10.56 11.91 24.53
N CYS A 74 -9.96 10.73 24.32
CA CYS A 74 -10.54 9.46 24.77
C CYS A 74 -10.09 9.05 26.19
N SER A 75 -8.99 9.61 26.71
CA SER A 75 -8.39 9.20 27.99
C SER A 75 -9.34 9.37 29.17
N ALA A 76 -9.90 10.56 29.35
CA ALA A 76 -10.71 10.87 30.52
C ALA A 76 -12.01 10.04 30.56
N PRO A 77 -12.79 9.89 29.47
CA PRO A 77 -13.94 8.98 29.44
C PRO A 77 -13.58 7.52 29.77
N ARG A 78 -12.45 7.00 29.26
CA ARG A 78 -12.00 5.63 29.57
C ARG A 78 -11.61 5.47 31.04
N ASN A 79 -10.87 6.44 31.59
CA ASN A 79 -10.48 6.45 33.00
C ASN A 79 -11.70 6.57 33.93
N ASP A 80 -12.70 7.38 33.57
CA ASP A 80 -13.97 7.48 34.29
C ASP A 80 -14.70 6.12 34.33
N GLY A 81 -14.79 5.46 33.18
CA GLY A 81 -15.39 4.14 33.06
C GLY A 81 -14.63 3.08 33.86
N LEU A 82 -13.29 3.09 33.81
CA LEU A 82 -12.44 2.20 34.59
C LEU A 82 -12.65 2.37 36.10
N ARG A 83 -12.81 3.61 36.58
CA ARG A 83 -13.11 3.89 38.00
C ARG A 83 -14.49 3.39 38.44
N LEU A 84 -15.46 3.32 37.51
CA LEU A 84 -16.80 2.81 37.78
C LEU A 84 -16.93 1.29 37.64
N ALA A 85 -15.95 0.63 37.04
CA ALA A 85 -15.92 -0.81 36.82
C ALA A 85 -15.84 -1.60 38.13
N ARG A 86 -16.74 -2.57 38.29
CA ARG A 86 -16.85 -3.44 39.47
C ARG A 86 -16.39 -4.86 39.17
N ALA A 87 -16.48 -5.31 37.93
CA ALA A 87 -16.14 -6.66 37.54
C ALA A 87 -14.64 -6.95 37.71
N PRO A 88 -14.22 -8.22 37.85
CA PRO A 88 -12.81 -8.58 37.89
C PRO A 88 -12.03 -8.26 36.62
N TRP A 89 -12.71 -8.16 35.47
CA TRP A 89 -12.10 -7.90 34.16
C TRP A 89 -12.73 -6.69 33.47
N VAL A 90 -11.92 -5.96 32.69
CA VAL A 90 -12.34 -4.74 31.99
C VAL A 90 -12.00 -4.84 30.50
N MET A 91 -12.89 -4.34 29.64
CA MET A 91 -12.71 -4.17 28.20
C MET A 91 -13.13 -2.76 27.77
N PHE A 92 -12.56 -2.21 26.70
CA PHE A 92 -12.85 -0.86 26.19
C PHE A 92 -13.39 -0.89 24.76
N CYS A 93 -14.46 -0.14 24.49
CA CYS A 93 -15.08 -0.03 23.18
C CYS A 93 -15.29 1.44 22.81
N ASP A 94 -15.04 1.79 21.55
CA ASP A 94 -15.32 3.11 21.00
C ASP A 94 -16.72 3.13 20.35
N SER A 95 -17.39 4.30 20.31
CA SER A 95 -18.79 4.42 19.87
C SER A 95 -19.03 4.13 18.39
N ASP A 96 -17.99 4.17 17.55
CA ASP A 96 -18.05 3.89 16.12
C ASP A 96 -17.69 2.44 15.76
N ASP A 97 -17.32 1.62 16.73
CA ASP A 97 -16.82 0.25 16.57
C ASP A 97 -17.72 -0.82 17.19
N GLU A 98 -17.40 -2.10 16.95
CA GLU A 98 -18.25 -3.23 17.38
C GLU A 98 -17.42 -4.41 17.91
N TYR A 99 -17.94 -5.10 18.93
CA TYR A 99 -17.39 -6.39 19.35
C TYR A 99 -17.99 -7.56 18.56
N ASP A 100 -17.17 -8.58 18.31
CA ASP A 100 -17.67 -9.89 17.89
C ASP A 100 -18.61 -10.46 18.96
N MET A 101 -19.64 -11.22 18.55
CA MET A 101 -20.67 -11.77 19.43
C MET A 101 -20.12 -12.64 20.59
N HIS A 102 -18.93 -13.21 20.42
CA HIS A 102 -18.26 -14.06 21.41
C HIS A 102 -17.03 -13.39 22.06
N ALA A 103 -16.77 -12.12 21.80
CA ALA A 103 -15.56 -11.42 22.25
C ALA A 103 -15.32 -11.54 23.76
N CYS A 104 -16.31 -11.16 24.59
CA CYS A 104 -16.17 -11.21 26.05
C CYS A 104 -15.94 -12.64 26.56
N ALA A 105 -16.67 -13.61 26.02
CA ALA A 105 -16.55 -15.01 26.45
C ALA A 105 -15.18 -15.61 26.05
N THR A 106 -14.71 -15.29 24.85
CA THR A 106 -13.44 -15.80 24.29
C THR A 106 -12.25 -15.25 25.07
N LEU A 107 -12.22 -13.94 25.27
CA LEU A 107 -11.13 -13.27 25.97
C LEU A 107 -11.11 -13.63 27.46
N LEU A 108 -12.28 -13.63 28.13
CA LEU A 108 -12.38 -14.02 29.53
C LEU A 108 -11.88 -15.45 29.74
N ARG A 109 -12.32 -16.40 28.91
CA ARG A 109 -11.90 -17.79 29.01
C ARG A 109 -10.38 -17.93 28.88
N ALA A 110 -9.78 -17.30 27.88
CA ALA A 110 -8.33 -17.33 27.72
C ALA A 110 -7.61 -16.69 28.92
N ALA A 111 -8.15 -15.60 29.46
CA ALA A 111 -7.57 -14.93 30.62
C ALA A 111 -7.61 -15.79 31.89
N GLU A 112 -8.71 -16.53 32.11
CA GLU A 112 -8.85 -17.46 33.24
C GLU A 112 -8.03 -18.75 33.03
N ASP A 113 -8.13 -19.38 31.86
CA ASP A 113 -7.41 -20.62 31.52
C ASP A 113 -5.89 -20.43 31.61
N TRP A 114 -5.40 -19.25 31.23
CA TRP A 114 -3.97 -18.92 31.31
C TRP A 114 -3.59 -18.11 32.54
N ASN A 115 -4.53 -17.74 33.42
CA ASN A 115 -4.28 -16.83 34.53
C ASN A 115 -3.46 -15.59 34.07
N ALA A 116 -3.90 -14.96 32.99
CA ALA A 116 -3.18 -13.84 32.34
C ALA A 116 -3.56 -12.49 32.98
N ASP A 117 -2.67 -11.51 32.96
CA ASP A 117 -2.98 -10.15 33.41
C ASP A 117 -3.73 -9.36 32.33
N VAL A 118 -3.39 -9.65 31.07
CA VAL A 118 -3.99 -9.08 29.88
C VAL A 118 -4.07 -10.14 28.78
N VAL A 119 -5.16 -10.15 28.02
CA VAL A 119 -5.30 -10.99 26.81
C VAL A 119 -5.70 -10.13 25.61
N CYS A 120 -5.01 -10.33 24.49
CA CYS A 120 -5.20 -9.61 23.24
C CYS A 120 -5.83 -10.52 22.18
N GLY A 121 -6.82 -10.04 21.45
CA GLY A 121 -7.42 -10.74 20.31
C GLY A 121 -7.26 -9.99 19.00
N THR A 122 -7.56 -10.65 17.88
CA THR A 122 -7.46 -10.02 16.56
C THR A 122 -8.51 -8.92 16.40
N ALA A 123 -8.09 -7.75 15.93
CA ALA A 123 -9.01 -6.72 15.43
C ALA A 123 -9.20 -6.86 13.90
N ILE A 124 -10.41 -6.62 13.44
CA ILE A 124 -10.78 -6.55 12.02
C ILE A 124 -10.96 -5.08 11.67
N ARG A 125 -10.26 -4.60 10.65
CA ARG A 125 -10.46 -3.27 10.09
C ARG A 125 -11.45 -3.35 8.95
N HIS A 126 -12.64 -2.79 9.14
CA HIS A 126 -13.72 -2.75 8.16
C HIS A 126 -13.75 -1.40 7.41
N ASP A 127 -13.53 -1.41 6.09
CA ASP A 127 -13.69 -0.22 5.24
C ASP A 127 -15.17 -0.05 4.86
N VAL A 128 -15.88 0.78 5.62
CA VAL A 128 -17.34 1.00 5.46
C VAL A 128 -17.71 1.42 4.03
N ALA A 129 -16.86 2.23 3.38
CA ALA A 129 -17.14 2.76 2.05
C ALA A 129 -16.95 1.71 0.94
N ARG A 130 -16.14 0.68 1.19
CA ARG A 130 -15.85 -0.39 0.22
C ARG A 130 -16.45 -1.74 0.60
N ASP A 131 -17.07 -1.83 1.78
CA ASP A 131 -17.58 -3.06 2.37
C ASP A 131 -16.52 -4.18 2.32
N ARG A 132 -15.37 -3.92 2.94
CA ARG A 132 -14.22 -4.83 2.89
C ARG A 132 -13.46 -4.90 4.20
N ASP A 133 -13.24 -6.13 4.64
CA ASP A 133 -12.51 -6.45 5.86
C ASP A 133 -11.03 -6.70 5.60
N LYS A 134 -10.21 -6.33 6.58
CA LYS A 134 -8.81 -6.73 6.67
C LYS A 134 -8.44 -6.98 8.12
N ARG A 135 -7.80 -8.11 8.41
CA ARG A 135 -7.20 -8.34 9.74
C ARG A 135 -6.16 -7.27 10.05
N TRP A 136 -6.25 -6.68 11.23
CA TRP A 136 -5.25 -5.75 11.74
C TRP A 136 -4.08 -6.57 12.29
N ARG A 137 -2.88 -6.35 11.73
CA ARG A 137 -1.65 -7.02 12.16
C ARG A 137 -1.81 -8.55 12.33
N PRO A 138 -2.22 -9.28 11.27
CA PRO A 138 -2.42 -10.72 11.34
C PRO A 138 -1.19 -11.48 11.83
N GLU A 139 0.02 -10.94 11.58
CA GLU A 139 1.29 -11.48 12.04
C GLU A 139 1.37 -11.60 13.58
N LEU A 140 0.79 -10.65 14.33
CA LEU A 140 0.85 -10.63 15.80
C LEU A 140 -0.11 -11.64 16.44
N HIS A 141 -1.19 -11.98 15.74
CA HIS A 141 -2.27 -12.84 16.21
C HIS A 141 -2.36 -14.14 15.40
N ALA A 142 -1.23 -14.64 14.91
CA ALA A 142 -1.17 -15.85 14.09
C ALA A 142 -1.38 -17.15 14.90
N ALA A 143 -1.12 -17.11 16.21
CA ALA A 143 -1.24 -18.25 17.10
C ALA A 143 -1.79 -17.86 18.49
N ASP A 144 -2.59 -18.76 19.08
CA ASP A 144 -2.98 -18.69 20.48
C ASP A 144 -1.74 -19.02 21.33
N ARG A 145 -1.34 -18.11 22.21
CA ARG A 145 -0.12 -18.28 23.01
C ARG A 145 -0.14 -17.44 24.27
N LEU A 146 0.71 -17.84 25.20
CA LEU A 146 0.98 -17.14 26.45
C LEU A 146 2.46 -16.73 26.47
N ILE A 147 2.71 -15.47 26.79
CA ILE A 147 4.02 -14.84 26.78
C ILE A 147 4.29 -14.29 28.19
N SER A 148 5.51 -14.44 28.69
CA SER A 148 5.86 -14.03 30.06
C SER A 148 6.28 -12.56 30.20
N SER A 149 6.61 -11.90 29.10
CA SER A 149 6.99 -10.48 29.07
C SER A 149 7.06 -9.95 27.65
N LEU A 150 6.99 -8.63 27.48
CA LEU A 150 7.20 -7.97 26.19
C LEU A 150 8.59 -8.24 25.59
N GLU A 151 9.60 -8.50 26.42
CA GLU A 151 10.97 -8.83 26.00
C GLU A 151 11.05 -10.12 25.17
N GLN A 152 10.17 -11.09 25.44
CA GLN A 152 10.13 -12.35 24.70
C GLN A 152 9.59 -12.15 23.27
N GLU A 153 8.65 -11.20 23.08
CA GLU A 153 8.06 -10.89 21.79
C GLU A 153 7.93 -9.36 21.57
N PRO A 154 9.03 -8.65 21.28
CA PRO A 154 9.02 -7.19 21.09
C PRO A 154 8.10 -6.70 19.96
N GLU A 155 7.69 -7.57 19.04
CA GLU A 155 6.73 -7.25 17.97
C GLU A 155 5.36 -6.83 18.51
N LEU A 156 5.00 -7.19 19.75
CA LEU A 156 3.77 -6.71 20.39
C LEU A 156 3.76 -5.18 20.61
N LEU A 157 4.90 -4.50 20.49
CA LEU A 157 4.95 -3.04 20.40
C LEU A 157 4.06 -2.48 19.27
N TYR A 158 3.77 -3.27 18.23
CA TYR A 158 2.89 -2.90 17.12
C TYR A 158 1.39 -3.13 17.40
N ASP A 159 1.02 -3.81 18.49
CA ASP A 159 -0.38 -4.03 18.91
C ASP A 159 -0.84 -2.95 19.89
N THR A 160 -0.91 -1.71 19.41
CA THR A 160 -1.05 -0.52 20.26
C THR A 160 -2.46 -0.23 20.77
N ILE A 161 -3.49 -0.75 20.10
CA ILE A 161 -4.88 -0.41 20.39
C ILE A 161 -5.31 -1.04 21.72
N SER A 162 -6.10 -0.34 22.53
CA SER A 162 -6.54 -0.84 23.85
C SER A 162 -7.86 -1.64 23.79
N VAL A 163 -8.56 -1.58 22.66
CA VAL A 163 -9.97 -2.02 22.54
C VAL A 163 -10.14 -3.51 22.21
N ASN A 164 -9.12 -4.15 21.61
CA ASN A 164 -9.11 -5.58 21.28
C ASN A 164 -8.63 -6.47 22.44
N LYS A 165 -8.71 -5.98 23.68
CA LYS A 165 -8.08 -6.59 24.86
C LYS A 165 -9.06 -6.73 26.03
N ILE A 166 -8.75 -7.68 26.91
CA ILE A 166 -9.34 -7.77 28.25
C ILE A 166 -8.22 -7.62 29.28
N TYR A 167 -8.50 -6.88 30.35
CA TYR A 167 -7.53 -6.54 31.38
C TYR A 167 -8.03 -6.96 32.75
N ARG A 168 -7.18 -7.57 33.56
CA ARG A 168 -7.49 -7.85 34.96
C ARG A 168 -7.56 -6.53 35.72
N ARG A 169 -8.71 -6.22 36.34
CA ARG A 169 -8.95 -4.93 37.00
C ARG A 169 -8.00 -4.71 38.19
N SER A 170 -7.74 -5.75 38.98
CA SER A 170 -6.81 -5.66 40.12
C SER A 170 -5.39 -5.36 39.67
N PHE A 171 -4.94 -5.98 38.57
CA PHE A 171 -3.64 -5.70 37.95
C PHE A 171 -3.51 -4.23 37.54
N LEU A 172 -4.49 -3.68 36.82
CA LEU A 172 -4.46 -2.25 36.43
C LEU A 172 -4.37 -1.33 37.64
N HIS A 173 -5.09 -1.65 38.72
CA HIS A 173 -5.08 -0.86 39.96
C HIS A 173 -3.77 -1.01 40.75
N GLU A 174 -3.25 -2.23 40.90
CA GLU A 174 -2.01 -2.51 41.63
C GLU A 174 -0.79 -1.88 40.96
N GLN A 175 -0.81 -1.76 39.64
CA GLN A 175 0.25 -1.17 38.82
C GLN A 175 0.03 0.32 38.52
N ASP A 176 -1.03 0.93 39.04
CA ASP A 176 -1.43 2.33 38.79
C ASP A 176 -1.49 2.70 37.29
N ILE A 177 -2.06 1.80 36.48
CA ILE A 177 -2.14 1.96 35.02
C ILE A 177 -3.43 2.69 34.64
N GLN A 178 -3.28 3.84 33.96
CA GLN A 178 -4.37 4.69 33.50
C GLN A 178 -4.05 5.26 32.12
N PHE A 179 -5.07 5.68 31.36
CA PHE A 179 -4.84 6.39 30.11
C PHE A 179 -4.23 7.76 30.40
N PRO A 180 -3.17 8.19 29.68
CA PRO A 180 -2.58 9.51 29.92
C PRO A 180 -3.52 10.65 29.50
N ASP A 181 -3.73 11.60 30.39
CA ASP A 181 -4.62 12.74 30.14
C ASP A 181 -4.10 13.68 29.05
N GLY A 182 -5.04 14.25 28.29
CA GLY A 182 -4.79 15.36 27.36
C GLY A 182 -4.06 15.01 26.06
N LEU A 183 -3.74 13.73 25.82
CA LEU A 183 -3.03 13.28 24.63
C LEU A 183 -3.95 12.54 23.65
N LEU A 184 -3.72 12.75 22.36
CA LEU A 184 -4.18 11.83 21.32
C LEU A 184 -3.23 10.63 21.23
N PHE A 185 -3.74 9.46 20.80
CA PHE A 185 -2.98 8.21 20.69
C PHE A 185 -2.48 7.69 22.06
N GLU A 186 -3.25 7.99 23.10
CA GLU A 186 -3.09 7.59 24.49
C GLU A 186 -3.03 6.07 24.70
N ASP A 187 -3.66 5.32 23.78
CA ASP A 187 -3.69 3.86 23.74
C ASP A 187 -2.28 3.25 23.65
N GLN A 188 -1.35 3.90 22.94
CA GLN A 188 0.03 3.43 22.81
C GLN A 188 0.75 3.39 24.16
N VAL A 189 0.59 4.42 24.98
CA VAL A 189 1.23 4.50 26.30
C VAL A 189 0.55 3.56 27.27
N PHE A 190 -0.79 3.56 27.32
CA PHE A 190 -1.56 2.67 28.18
C PHE A 190 -1.25 1.19 27.90
N THR A 191 -1.26 0.78 26.63
CA THR A 191 -1.00 -0.60 26.24
C THR A 191 0.45 -0.99 26.49
N LEU A 192 1.41 -0.09 26.26
CA LEU A 192 2.82 -0.33 26.60
C LEU A 192 3.01 -0.53 28.11
N GLN A 193 2.39 0.29 28.96
CA GLN A 193 2.42 0.11 30.41
C GLN A 193 1.85 -1.26 30.80
N CYS A 194 0.72 -1.67 30.21
CA CYS A 194 0.15 -3.00 30.44
C CYS A 194 1.14 -4.11 30.08
N PHE A 195 1.79 -4.05 28.91
CA PHE A 195 2.72 -5.09 28.48
C PHE A 195 4.04 -5.13 29.25
N LEU A 196 4.53 -3.98 29.74
CA LEU A 196 5.72 -3.92 30.57
C LEU A 196 5.47 -4.41 32.00
N SER A 197 4.28 -4.17 32.54
CA SER A 197 3.93 -4.55 33.92
C SER A 197 3.35 -5.96 34.03
N ALA A 198 2.83 -6.55 32.95
CA ALA A 198 2.20 -7.87 32.98
C ALA A 198 3.24 -8.99 33.12
N GLU A 199 2.97 -9.96 33.99
CA GLU A 199 3.76 -11.19 34.10
C GLU A 199 3.29 -12.24 33.08
N ARG A 200 2.04 -12.13 32.63
CA ARG A 200 1.38 -13.11 31.77
C ARG A 200 0.50 -12.40 30.74
N ILE A 201 0.96 -12.40 29.48
CA ILE A 201 0.28 -11.78 28.33
C ILE A 201 -0.28 -12.89 27.45
N GLY A 202 -1.60 -13.00 27.37
CA GLY A 202 -2.27 -13.90 26.44
C GLY A 202 -2.47 -13.25 25.07
N VAL A 203 -2.32 -14.04 24.01
CA VAL A 203 -2.68 -13.64 22.65
C VAL A 203 -3.56 -14.72 22.05
N VAL A 204 -4.70 -14.33 21.46
CA VAL A 204 -5.63 -15.24 20.77
C VAL A 204 -5.80 -14.85 19.30
N GLN A 205 -5.92 -15.85 18.43
CA GLN A 205 -6.16 -15.66 16.99
C GLN A 205 -7.59 -15.17 16.69
N ALA A 206 -8.51 -15.38 17.63
CA ALA A 206 -9.92 -15.05 17.44
C ALA A 206 -10.10 -13.56 17.11
N ALA A 207 -10.94 -13.28 16.12
CA ALA A 207 -11.41 -11.93 15.86
C ALA A 207 -12.37 -11.52 16.97
N VAL A 208 -12.01 -10.47 17.72
CA VAL A 208 -12.80 -10.02 18.87
C VAL A 208 -13.38 -8.63 18.65
N TYR A 209 -12.75 -7.79 17.83
CA TYR A 209 -13.11 -6.39 17.66
C TYR A 209 -13.19 -6.01 16.19
N THR A 210 -14.16 -5.20 15.82
CA THR A 210 -14.32 -4.63 14.48
C THR A 210 -14.15 -3.13 14.54
N TRP A 211 -13.03 -2.67 13.98
CA TRP A 211 -12.69 -1.27 13.81
C TRP A 211 -13.26 -0.74 12.48
N ASN A 212 -14.33 0.04 12.56
CA ASN A 212 -15.00 0.63 11.41
C ASN A 212 -14.27 1.90 10.96
N VAL A 213 -13.84 1.91 9.70
CA VAL A 213 -13.13 3.05 9.12
C VAL A 213 -13.95 3.65 7.99
N ASP A 214 -14.62 4.76 8.29
CA ASP A 214 -15.29 5.59 7.29
C ASP A 214 -14.42 6.79 6.90
N ARG A 215 -13.81 6.73 5.71
CA ARG A 215 -12.96 7.80 5.18
C ARG A 215 -13.73 8.96 4.53
N LYS A 216 -15.06 8.88 4.46
CA LYS A 216 -15.93 9.87 3.80
C LYS A 216 -16.89 10.57 4.78
N ALA A 217 -16.88 10.19 6.05
CA ALA A 217 -17.66 10.88 7.08
C ALA A 217 -17.29 12.38 7.11
N GLU A 218 -18.30 13.25 7.24
CA GLU A 218 -18.11 14.71 7.33
C GLU A 218 -17.26 15.08 8.57
N ASP A 219 -17.37 14.29 9.64
CA ASP A 219 -16.51 14.32 10.82
C ASP A 219 -15.54 13.14 10.78
N ALA A 220 -14.34 13.35 10.22
CA ALA A 220 -13.26 12.37 10.29
C ALA A 220 -12.81 12.18 11.75
N SER A 221 -12.51 10.92 12.14
CA SER A 221 -11.93 10.61 13.46
C SER A 221 -10.80 11.58 13.81
N ILE A 222 -10.72 11.98 15.10
CA ILE A 222 -9.77 12.98 15.63
C ILE A 222 -8.32 12.69 15.19
N THR A 223 -8.00 11.41 14.98
CA THR A 223 -6.69 10.91 14.54
C THR A 223 -6.37 11.06 13.04
N GLN A 224 -7.34 11.48 12.21
CA GLN A 224 -7.18 11.55 10.76
C GLN A 224 -6.64 12.90 10.26
N GLY A 225 -6.63 13.94 11.10
CA GLY A 225 -6.09 15.28 10.80
C GLY A 225 -4.55 15.34 10.80
N ARG A 226 -3.86 14.47 10.05
CA ARG A 226 -2.40 14.23 10.11
C ARG A 226 -1.51 15.47 9.95
N MET A 227 -2.05 16.54 9.34
CA MET A 227 -1.34 17.79 9.06
C MET A 227 -1.51 18.84 10.18
N GLN A 228 -2.34 18.58 11.18
CA GLN A 228 -2.54 19.51 12.29
C GLN A 228 -1.34 19.44 13.24
N MET A 229 -0.81 20.60 13.65
CA MET A 229 0.34 20.68 14.56
C MET A 229 0.12 19.94 15.89
N ARG A 230 -1.11 19.93 16.42
CA ARG A 230 -1.47 19.14 17.62
C ARG A 230 -1.20 17.64 17.41
N ASN A 231 -1.55 17.10 16.24
CA ASN A 231 -1.31 15.69 15.92
C ASN A 231 0.18 15.36 15.86
N VAL A 232 1.06 16.28 15.45
CA VAL A 232 2.51 16.09 15.45
C VAL A 232 3.05 16.13 16.89
N ARG A 233 2.66 17.15 17.67
CA ARG A 233 3.09 17.34 19.06
C ARG A 233 2.72 16.18 19.96
N ASP A 234 1.45 15.80 19.99
CA ASP A 234 0.94 14.76 20.89
C ASP A 234 1.64 13.42 20.59
N ARG A 235 1.92 13.17 19.31
CA ARG A 235 2.61 11.98 18.83
C ARG A 235 4.09 11.91 19.21
N VAL A 236 4.81 13.04 19.14
CA VAL A 236 6.18 13.14 19.65
C VAL A 236 6.18 12.94 21.16
N GLU A 237 5.24 13.57 21.87
CA GLU A 237 5.08 13.43 23.32
C GLU A 237 4.76 11.99 23.74
N ILE A 238 3.86 11.29 23.06
CA ILE A 238 3.59 9.85 23.25
C ILE A 238 4.89 9.05 23.13
N ASN A 239 5.70 9.33 22.11
CA ASN A 239 6.96 8.62 21.91
C ASN A 239 7.99 8.93 23.01
N ARG A 240 8.07 10.18 23.50
CA ARG A 240 8.89 10.55 24.65
C ARG A 240 8.44 9.80 25.92
N ARG A 241 7.13 9.68 26.17
CA ARG A 241 6.60 8.91 27.30
C ARG A 241 6.93 7.42 27.18
N MET A 242 6.81 6.85 25.98
CA MET A 242 7.24 5.47 25.73
C MET A 242 8.73 5.26 26.01
N ASP A 243 9.60 6.21 25.65
CA ASP A 243 11.05 6.14 25.96
C ASP A 243 11.32 6.18 27.46
N VAL A 244 10.56 6.98 28.20
CA VAL A 244 10.65 7.02 29.66
C VAL A 244 10.25 5.67 30.27
N LEU A 245 9.16 5.06 29.79
CA LEU A 245 8.70 3.75 30.26
C LEU A 245 9.69 2.62 29.96
N LEU A 246 10.38 2.71 28.81
CA LEU A 246 11.34 1.69 28.37
C LEU A 246 12.76 1.91 28.91
N ARG A 247 12.99 2.93 29.75
CA ARG A 247 14.34 3.30 30.20
C ARG A 247 15.09 2.14 30.85
N ASP A 248 14.39 1.35 31.64
CA ASP A 248 14.94 0.24 32.43
C ASP A 248 14.77 -1.13 31.73
N SER A 249 14.26 -1.14 30.50
CA SER A 249 14.12 -2.34 29.66
C SER A 249 15.45 -2.73 29.00
N SER A 250 15.46 -3.90 28.35
CA SER A 250 16.63 -4.37 27.61
C SER A 250 17.06 -3.40 26.50
N ASP A 251 18.32 -3.53 26.07
CA ASP A 251 18.82 -2.76 24.92
C ASP A 251 18.08 -3.14 23.63
N GLU A 252 17.74 -4.42 23.50
CA GLU A 252 17.01 -5.00 22.38
C GLU A 252 15.58 -4.45 22.26
N LEU A 253 14.86 -4.32 23.37
CA LEU A 253 13.49 -3.78 23.37
C LEU A 253 13.47 -2.28 23.09
N ARG A 254 14.42 -1.51 23.65
CA ARG A 254 14.59 -0.09 23.33
C ARG A 254 14.94 0.12 21.84
N LEU A 255 15.79 -0.75 21.28
CA LEU A 255 16.09 -0.75 19.85
C LEU A 255 14.86 -1.12 19.03
N ALA A 256 14.09 -2.14 19.41
CA ALA A 256 12.85 -2.54 18.73
C ALA A 256 11.82 -1.40 18.69
N LYS A 257 11.67 -0.65 19.80
CA LYS A 257 10.82 0.55 19.82
C LYS A 257 11.33 1.64 18.89
N SER A 258 12.64 1.90 18.87
CA SER A 258 13.24 2.86 17.94
C SER A 258 12.99 2.47 16.48
N ILE A 259 13.12 1.18 16.14
CA ILE A 259 12.82 0.65 14.81
C ILE A 259 11.34 0.83 14.47
N LYS A 260 10.43 0.48 15.39
CA LYS A 260 8.98 0.69 15.23
C LYS A 260 8.69 2.15 14.91
N PHE A 261 9.20 3.06 15.74
CA PHE A 261 9.05 4.49 15.58
C PHE A 261 9.48 4.94 14.18
N LEU A 262 10.70 4.61 13.75
CA LEU A 262 11.19 5.05 12.44
C LEU A 262 10.35 4.50 11.29
N ARG A 263 9.94 3.22 11.35
CA ARG A 263 9.18 2.54 10.30
C ARG A 263 7.74 3.05 10.17
N HIS A 264 7.08 3.35 11.27
CA HIS A 264 5.64 3.62 11.26
C HIS A 264 5.34 5.10 11.50
N GLU A 265 5.60 5.59 12.71
CA GLU A 265 5.30 6.95 13.11
C GLU A 265 6.19 7.95 12.34
N GLY A 266 7.49 7.66 12.26
CA GLY A 266 8.50 8.39 11.52
C GLY A 266 8.13 8.68 10.07
N TYR A 267 7.77 7.63 9.34
CA TYR A 267 7.25 7.76 7.97
C TYR A 267 6.03 8.69 7.88
N LEU A 268 5.09 8.59 8.83
CA LEU A 268 3.90 9.45 8.85
C LEU A 268 4.26 10.93 9.08
N TYR A 269 5.19 11.23 9.99
CA TYR A 269 5.64 12.61 10.23
C TYR A 269 6.40 13.19 9.06
N LEU A 270 7.36 12.44 8.51
CA LEU A 270 8.13 12.89 7.36
C LEU A 270 7.23 13.11 6.14
N SER A 271 6.19 12.28 5.95
CA SER A 271 5.17 12.51 4.93
C SER A 271 4.37 13.79 5.21
N ALA A 272 3.94 14.02 6.44
CA ALA A 272 3.21 15.25 6.80
C ALA A 272 4.07 16.52 6.62
N ILE A 273 5.35 16.49 7.01
CA ILE A 273 6.30 17.59 6.83
C ILE A 273 6.57 17.82 5.34
N GLY A 274 6.87 16.75 4.59
CA GLY A 274 7.22 16.83 3.18
C GLY A 274 6.08 17.29 2.28
N GLU A 275 4.83 17.03 2.67
CA GLU A 275 3.63 17.38 1.89
C GLU A 275 2.94 18.66 2.35
N ASN A 276 3.48 19.34 3.37
CA ASN A 276 2.85 20.54 3.90
C ASN A 276 2.88 21.67 2.87
N PRO A 277 1.70 22.18 2.41
CA PRO A 277 1.64 23.27 1.45
C PRO A 277 2.09 24.61 2.03
N HIS A 278 2.26 24.70 3.36
CA HIS A 278 2.72 25.89 4.07
C HIS A 278 4.16 25.69 4.57
N PRO A 279 5.16 26.30 3.91
CA PRO A 279 6.58 26.07 4.24
C PRO A 279 6.95 26.37 5.69
N GLN A 280 6.37 27.43 6.27
CA GLN A 280 6.64 27.81 7.67
C GLN A 280 6.14 26.76 8.65
N ALA A 281 4.91 26.27 8.47
CA ALA A 281 4.36 25.20 9.32
C ALA A 281 5.13 23.87 9.13
N ALA A 282 5.64 23.62 7.91
CA ALA A 282 6.50 22.47 7.64
C ALA A 282 7.81 22.56 8.43
N GLU A 283 8.44 23.74 8.46
CA GLU A 283 9.69 24.00 9.18
C GLU A 283 9.50 23.87 10.69
N GLU A 284 8.42 24.42 11.25
CA GLU A 284 8.09 24.29 12.67
C GLU A 284 7.89 22.82 13.07
N ALA A 285 7.10 22.06 12.31
CA ALA A 285 6.90 20.63 12.53
C ALA A 285 8.22 19.84 12.40
N ALA A 286 9.06 20.21 11.42
CA ALA A 286 10.38 19.59 11.24
C ALA A 286 11.31 19.88 12.42
N GLY A 287 11.28 21.08 12.99
CA GLY A 287 12.07 21.44 14.17
C GLY A 287 11.71 20.61 15.39
N GLU A 288 10.42 20.52 15.73
CA GLU A 288 9.93 19.69 16.84
C GLU A 288 10.27 18.21 16.63
N PHE A 289 10.11 17.73 15.40
CA PHE A 289 10.38 16.33 15.08
C PHE A 289 11.88 16.01 15.08
N ARG A 290 12.72 16.93 14.61
CA ARG A 290 14.19 16.83 14.65
C ARG A 290 14.70 16.68 16.07
N GLU A 291 14.20 17.49 17.01
CA GLU A 291 14.59 17.44 18.43
C GLU A 291 14.41 16.04 19.01
N TYR A 292 13.29 15.38 18.69
CA TYR A 292 13.04 14.01 19.10
C TYR A 292 13.93 13.01 18.35
N ALA A 293 14.01 13.12 17.01
CA ALA A 293 14.76 12.19 16.16
C ALA A 293 16.26 12.15 16.48
N GLN A 294 16.85 13.24 16.98
CA GLN A 294 18.25 13.30 17.42
C GLN A 294 18.57 12.38 18.61
N ASN A 295 17.56 11.94 19.35
CA ASN A 295 17.72 11.05 20.51
C ASN A 295 17.38 9.58 20.21
N VAL A 296 16.99 9.27 18.97
CA VAL A 296 16.69 7.89 18.55
C VAL A 296 17.99 7.11 18.39
N ASP A 297 17.97 5.83 18.78
CA ASP A 297 19.12 4.94 18.65
C ASP A 297 19.65 4.90 17.19
N PRO A 298 20.91 5.28 16.94
CA PRO A 298 21.47 5.32 15.59
C PRO A 298 21.43 3.96 14.86
N ARG A 299 21.45 2.84 15.58
CA ARG A 299 21.36 1.48 15.00
C ARG A 299 20.00 1.22 14.36
N ALA A 300 18.94 1.87 14.86
CA ALA A 300 17.59 1.65 14.35
C ALA A 300 17.44 2.06 12.87
N PHE A 301 18.24 3.02 12.41
CA PHE A 301 18.25 3.52 11.03
C PHE A 301 18.79 2.51 10.00
N ASP A 302 19.44 1.43 10.46
CA ASP A 302 19.91 0.34 9.59
C ASP A 302 18.79 -0.65 9.25
N PHE A 303 17.69 -0.61 10.02
CA PHE A 303 16.53 -1.48 9.86
C PHE A 303 15.38 -0.82 9.09
N ILE A 304 15.59 0.38 8.53
CA ILE A 304 14.60 1.06 7.71
C ILE A 304 15.01 1.11 6.24
N ARG A 305 14.02 1.36 5.37
CA ARG A 305 14.25 1.46 3.93
C ARG A 305 15.24 2.59 3.61
N PRO A 306 16.14 2.43 2.62
CA PRO A 306 17.18 3.41 2.32
C PRO A 306 16.66 4.83 2.09
N ALA A 307 15.60 5.00 1.29
CA ALA A 307 15.05 6.32 1.03
C ALA A 307 14.42 6.96 2.29
N LEU A 308 13.75 6.19 3.14
CA LEU A 308 13.29 6.69 4.45
C LEU A 308 14.45 7.12 5.34
N ARG A 309 15.57 6.39 5.35
CA ARG A 309 16.80 6.80 6.04
C ARG A 309 17.32 8.13 5.50
N VAL A 310 17.33 8.32 4.17
CA VAL A 310 17.72 9.61 3.57
C VAL A 310 16.73 10.73 3.96
N ALA A 311 15.44 10.44 4.05
CA ALA A 311 14.45 11.41 4.50
C ALA A 311 14.72 11.89 5.94
N PHE A 312 15.08 10.95 6.83
CA PHE A 312 15.53 11.28 8.18
C PHE A 312 16.85 12.06 8.19
N TYR A 313 17.78 11.76 7.31
CA TYR A 313 18.99 12.56 7.18
C TYR A 313 18.68 14.01 6.80
N GLY A 314 17.80 14.23 5.82
CA GLY A 314 17.29 15.57 5.48
C GLY A 314 16.59 16.26 6.64
N LEU A 315 15.80 15.54 7.45
CA LEU A 315 15.24 16.09 8.69
C LEU A 315 16.35 16.53 9.65
N LEU A 316 17.34 15.66 9.91
CA LEU A 316 18.37 15.86 10.92
C LEU A 316 19.35 16.99 10.59
N THR A 317 19.66 17.18 9.30
CA THR A 317 20.51 18.28 8.80
C THR A 317 19.73 19.56 8.49
N GLY A 318 18.40 19.48 8.47
CA GLY A 318 17.52 20.58 8.07
C GLY A 318 17.43 20.83 6.57
N ASP A 319 17.89 19.88 5.75
CA ASP A 319 17.61 19.86 4.31
C ASP A 319 16.20 19.28 4.04
N LEU A 320 15.17 20.13 4.14
CA LEU A 320 13.79 19.74 3.84
C LEU A 320 13.58 19.36 2.37
N ASP A 321 14.42 19.82 1.44
CA ASP A 321 14.31 19.45 0.03
C ASP A 321 14.83 18.03 -0.22
N LEU A 322 15.89 17.62 0.48
CA LEU A 322 16.30 16.22 0.55
C LEU A 322 15.19 15.35 1.15
N LEU A 323 14.61 15.77 2.28
CA LEU A 323 13.48 15.07 2.90
C LEU A 323 12.33 14.88 1.91
N ARG A 324 11.90 15.94 1.21
CA ARG A 324 10.82 15.90 0.22
C ARG A 324 11.14 14.97 -0.95
N ARG A 325 12.36 15.01 -1.49
CA ARG A 325 12.80 14.10 -2.57
C ARG A 325 12.76 12.65 -2.11
N ALA A 326 13.27 12.38 -0.91
CA ALA A 326 13.29 11.07 -0.31
C ALA A 326 11.90 10.50 -0.05
N MET A 327 11.00 11.31 0.52
CA MET A 327 9.61 10.90 0.78
C MET A 327 8.81 10.69 -0.51
N ARG A 328 9.12 11.43 -1.58
CA ARG A 328 8.53 11.17 -2.90
C ARG A 328 8.91 9.79 -3.44
N TRP A 329 10.16 9.35 -3.25
CA TRP A 329 10.52 7.97 -3.53
C TRP A 329 9.75 6.99 -2.65
N GLU A 330 9.72 7.19 -1.35
CA GLU A 330 9.01 6.29 -0.41
C GLU A 330 7.53 6.11 -0.74
N ARG A 331 6.90 7.15 -1.29
CA ARG A 331 5.49 7.14 -1.69
C ARG A 331 5.25 6.57 -3.08
N TRP A 332 6.14 6.85 -4.04
CA TRP A 332 5.93 6.51 -5.45
C TRP A 332 6.71 5.27 -5.89
N ALA A 333 7.66 4.81 -5.07
CA ALA A 333 8.52 3.63 -5.20
C ALA A 333 9.19 3.46 -6.57
N SER A 334 9.29 4.55 -7.34
CA SER A 334 9.48 4.40 -8.76
C SER A 334 9.87 5.66 -9.50
N VAL A 335 10.21 6.77 -8.83
CA VAL A 335 10.62 7.97 -9.56
C VAL A 335 11.82 8.58 -8.85
N VAL A 336 12.96 8.60 -9.54
CA VAL A 336 14.21 9.11 -8.98
C VAL A 336 14.29 10.61 -9.29
N ASP A 337 14.05 11.42 -8.26
CA ASP A 337 14.13 12.88 -8.33
C ASP A 337 15.41 13.43 -7.67
N THR A 338 16.51 12.73 -7.90
CA THR A 338 17.83 13.13 -7.43
C THR A 338 18.90 12.57 -8.35
N ILE A 339 20.15 13.02 -8.24
CA ILE A 339 21.28 12.41 -8.93
C ILE A 339 21.78 11.22 -8.10
N VAL A 340 22.16 10.14 -8.77
CA VAL A 340 22.80 8.99 -8.13
C VAL A 340 24.25 8.90 -8.61
N VAL A 341 25.20 8.82 -7.69
CA VAL A 341 26.62 8.67 -7.99
C VAL A 341 27.14 7.34 -7.51
N ARG A 342 28.07 6.74 -8.27
CA ARG A 342 28.84 5.59 -7.81
C ARG A 342 30.11 6.06 -7.13
N GLU A 343 30.31 5.62 -5.91
CA GLU A 343 31.57 5.76 -5.18
C GLU A 343 32.19 4.39 -4.92
N GLY A 344 33.52 4.33 -4.86
CA GLY A 344 34.28 3.08 -4.68
C GLY A 344 34.51 2.29 -5.96
N SER A 345 35.16 1.12 -5.83
CA SER A 345 35.49 0.23 -6.94
C SER A 345 35.37 -1.25 -6.50
N GLY A 346 35.07 -2.14 -7.45
CA GLY A 346 34.92 -3.57 -7.17
C GLY A 346 33.70 -3.87 -6.29
N ASP A 347 33.86 -4.77 -5.32
CA ASP A 347 32.79 -5.24 -4.42
C ASP A 347 32.35 -4.18 -3.39
N ASP A 348 33.15 -3.12 -3.17
CA ASP A 348 32.85 -2.00 -2.26
C ASP A 348 32.14 -0.83 -2.96
N GLN A 349 31.62 -1.04 -4.19
CA GLN A 349 30.91 -0.01 -4.94
C GLN A 349 29.57 0.33 -4.28
N ARG A 350 29.38 1.61 -3.97
CA ARG A 350 28.14 2.15 -3.40
C ARG A 350 27.45 3.10 -4.37
N GLU A 351 26.14 3.05 -4.41
CA GLU A 351 25.30 4.06 -5.06
C GLU A 351 24.80 5.05 -4.01
N LEU A 352 25.18 6.31 -4.14
CA LEU A 352 24.81 7.36 -3.20
C LEU A 352 23.83 8.33 -3.85
N TRP A 353 22.83 8.78 -3.11
CA TRP A 353 22.05 9.96 -3.49
C TRP A 353 22.93 11.22 -3.38
N ALA A 354 23.28 11.80 -4.52
CA ALA A 354 24.31 12.82 -4.66
C ALA A 354 23.79 14.25 -4.39
N THR A 355 23.20 14.45 -3.22
CA THR A 355 22.70 15.75 -2.78
C THR A 355 23.79 16.53 -2.04
N GLY A 356 24.72 17.16 -2.77
CA GLY A 356 25.75 18.04 -2.21
C GLY A 356 26.73 17.38 -1.23
N SER A 357 27.66 18.16 -0.65
CA SER A 357 28.54 17.69 0.45
C SER A 357 27.75 17.63 1.76
N GLY A 358 27.69 16.47 2.40
CA GLY A 358 26.88 16.27 3.62
C GLY A 358 27.68 16.33 4.93
N GLU A 359 27.00 16.76 5.99
CA GLU A 359 27.48 16.74 7.37
C GLU A 359 27.36 15.34 7.99
N SER A 360 28.28 14.97 8.89
CA SER A 360 28.15 13.77 9.70
C SER A 360 27.20 14.01 10.87
N VAL A 361 26.17 13.19 11.03
CA VAL A 361 25.14 13.31 12.08
C VAL A 361 24.91 11.96 12.75
N LEU A 362 24.71 11.97 14.07
CA LEU A 362 24.58 10.76 14.91
C LEU A 362 25.74 9.76 14.74
N ASN A 363 26.98 10.27 14.67
CA ASN A 363 28.21 9.49 14.45
C ASN A 363 28.23 8.69 13.13
N ARG A 364 27.42 9.08 12.15
CA ARG A 364 27.39 8.50 10.81
C ARG A 364 27.76 9.56 9.79
N SER A 365 28.56 9.17 8.81
CA SER A 365 28.93 10.00 7.67
C SER A 365 27.74 10.21 6.73
N ALA A 366 27.78 11.30 5.96
CA ALA A 366 26.79 11.55 4.92
C ALA A 366 26.68 10.38 3.92
N GLY A 367 27.81 9.74 3.58
CA GLY A 367 27.82 8.58 2.68
C GLY A 367 27.02 7.40 3.20
N GLU A 368 27.03 7.13 4.51
CA GLU A 368 26.22 6.06 5.11
C GLU A 368 24.73 6.39 5.13
N TRP A 369 24.37 7.66 5.34
CA TRP A 369 22.99 8.12 5.29
C TRP A 369 22.42 8.06 3.87
N LEU A 370 23.23 8.49 2.89
CA LEU A 370 22.87 8.64 1.48
C LEU A 370 23.05 7.37 0.65
N ASP A 371 23.57 6.29 1.26
CA ASP A 371 23.71 4.99 0.60
C ASP A 371 22.35 4.42 0.20
N VAL A 372 22.17 4.23 -1.10
CA VAL A 372 20.98 3.61 -1.70
C VAL A 372 21.35 2.43 -2.57
N SER A 373 22.53 1.83 -2.35
CA SER A 373 23.06 0.72 -3.16
C SER A 373 22.05 -0.42 -3.30
N HIS A 374 21.26 -0.72 -2.26
CA HIS A 374 20.20 -1.73 -2.31
C HIS A 374 19.13 -1.49 -3.39
N LEU A 375 18.93 -0.26 -3.83
CA LEU A 375 17.96 0.08 -4.87
C LEU A 375 18.51 -0.19 -6.29
N ASN A 376 19.83 -0.28 -6.44
CA ASN A 376 20.59 -0.42 -7.70
C ASN A 376 19.97 0.36 -8.86
N LEU A 377 19.78 1.66 -8.64
CA LEU A 377 19.06 2.54 -9.55
C LEU A 377 19.79 2.68 -10.89
N LEU A 378 21.13 2.63 -10.87
CA LEU A 378 21.93 2.80 -12.08
C LEU A 378 22.02 1.53 -12.94
N ASP A 379 21.68 0.36 -12.39
CA ASP A 379 21.66 -0.91 -13.13
C ASP A 379 20.33 -1.17 -13.85
N ILE A 380 19.26 -0.44 -13.49
CA ILE A 380 17.97 -0.53 -14.16
C ILE A 380 18.15 -0.24 -15.67
N PRO A 381 17.64 -1.04 -16.62
CA PRO A 381 17.78 -0.74 -18.04
C PRO A 381 17.05 0.55 -18.46
N PHE A 382 17.64 1.33 -19.36
CA PHE A 382 17.10 2.62 -19.82
C PHE A 382 15.61 2.56 -20.21
N SER A 383 15.15 1.50 -20.88
CA SER A 383 13.76 1.37 -21.35
C SER A 383 12.72 1.29 -20.22
N VAL A 384 13.12 0.80 -19.03
CA VAL A 384 12.23 0.59 -17.88
C VAL A 384 12.55 1.50 -16.69
N ARG A 385 13.64 2.29 -16.78
CA ARG A 385 13.93 3.39 -15.84
C ARG A 385 12.73 4.31 -15.71
N ARG A 386 12.57 4.93 -14.55
CA ARG A 386 11.50 5.88 -14.34
C ARG A 386 12.09 7.21 -13.89
N TYR A 387 12.35 8.05 -14.88
CA TYR A 387 12.87 9.39 -14.68
C TYR A 387 11.83 10.30 -14.04
N PHE A 388 12.26 11.19 -13.16
CA PHE A 388 11.39 12.27 -12.70
C PHE A 388 11.29 13.32 -13.78
N HIS A 389 10.08 13.44 -14.37
CA HIS A 389 9.75 14.50 -15.30
C HIS A 389 8.78 15.48 -14.64
N GLU A 390 9.26 16.68 -14.40
CA GLU A 390 8.48 17.76 -13.82
C GLU A 390 7.94 18.67 -14.92
N LEU A 391 6.62 18.73 -15.03
CA LEU A 391 5.96 19.76 -15.81
C LEU A 391 6.15 21.09 -15.11
N ARG A 392 6.83 22.05 -15.76
CA ARG A 392 7.04 23.41 -15.23
C ARG A 392 6.01 24.38 -15.78
N GLU A 393 5.71 24.26 -17.06
CA GLU A 393 4.76 25.12 -17.75
C GLU A 393 3.97 24.30 -18.78
N ILE A 394 2.67 24.54 -18.87
CA ILE A 394 1.85 24.09 -19.99
C ILE A 394 0.87 25.19 -20.36
N SER A 395 0.81 25.52 -21.65
CA SER A 395 -0.22 26.39 -22.19
C SER A 395 -0.80 25.79 -23.45
N VAL A 396 -2.12 25.94 -23.60
CA VAL A 396 -2.84 25.45 -24.77
C VAL A 396 -3.64 26.58 -25.37
N SER A 397 -3.39 26.85 -26.64
CA SER A 397 -4.13 27.86 -27.41
C SER A 397 -4.66 27.24 -28.70
N ARG A 398 -5.98 27.12 -28.82
CA ARG A 398 -6.64 26.42 -29.94
C ARG A 398 -6.03 25.03 -30.11
N SER A 399 -5.40 24.73 -31.25
CA SER A 399 -4.76 23.45 -31.57
C SER A 399 -3.25 23.41 -31.30
N ARG A 400 -2.68 24.41 -30.63
CA ARG A 400 -1.25 24.48 -30.31
C ARG A 400 -1.03 24.28 -28.82
N VAL A 401 -0.07 23.42 -28.49
CA VAL A 401 0.41 23.19 -27.13
C VAL A 401 1.82 23.75 -27.04
N SER A 402 2.10 24.50 -25.97
CA SER A 402 3.45 24.89 -25.57
C SER A 402 3.73 24.32 -24.19
N VAL A 403 4.88 23.71 -24.01
CA VAL A 403 5.23 22.99 -22.78
C VAL A 403 6.70 23.17 -22.42
N VAL A 404 6.96 23.21 -21.12
CA VAL A 404 8.30 23.11 -20.53
C VAL A 404 8.29 21.98 -19.51
N VAL A 405 9.21 21.02 -19.68
CA VAL A 405 9.37 19.87 -18.80
C VAL A 405 10.83 19.79 -18.36
N ASP A 406 11.08 19.72 -17.06
CA ASP A 406 12.41 19.42 -16.52
C ASP A 406 12.51 17.92 -16.23
N THR A 407 13.63 17.29 -16.55
CA THR A 407 13.87 15.86 -16.34
C THR A 407 15.15 15.66 -15.54
N VAL A 408 15.04 15.02 -14.38
CA VAL A 408 16.23 14.66 -13.61
C VAL A 408 16.96 13.51 -14.28
N ASP A 409 18.20 13.76 -14.70
CA ASP A 409 19.10 12.79 -15.32
C ASP A 409 19.86 12.04 -14.24
N PHE A 410 19.13 11.26 -13.43
CA PHE A 410 19.69 10.66 -12.22
C PHE A 410 20.87 9.70 -12.49
N ALA A 411 20.90 9.11 -13.69
CA ALA A 411 21.91 8.16 -14.11
C ALA A 411 22.97 8.76 -15.05
N SER A 412 22.95 10.09 -15.26
CA SER A 412 23.86 10.82 -16.16
C SER A 412 23.91 10.26 -17.59
N ASP A 413 22.79 9.70 -18.07
CA ASP A 413 22.72 8.93 -19.30
C ASP A 413 21.79 9.56 -20.36
N LEU A 414 21.32 10.78 -20.08
CA LEU A 414 20.56 11.64 -20.99
C LEU A 414 21.39 12.75 -21.63
N GLN A 415 22.70 12.83 -21.36
CA GLN A 415 23.58 13.88 -21.87
C GLN A 415 23.87 13.81 -23.37
N GLY A 416 23.70 12.63 -23.99
CA GLY A 416 23.95 12.38 -25.41
C GLY A 416 22.80 12.78 -26.36
N ASP A 417 22.77 12.15 -27.55
CA ASP A 417 21.70 12.35 -28.53
C ASP A 417 20.43 11.60 -28.09
N VAL A 418 19.57 12.32 -27.37
CA VAL A 418 18.29 11.84 -26.85
C VAL A 418 17.17 12.67 -27.45
N GLU A 419 16.24 11.98 -28.12
CA GLU A 419 15.02 12.61 -28.60
C GLU A 419 13.94 12.55 -27.53
N ALA A 420 13.30 13.69 -27.27
CA ALA A 420 12.22 13.80 -26.32
C ALA A 420 10.90 14.13 -27.01
N HIS A 421 9.84 13.42 -26.64
CA HIS A 421 8.47 13.70 -27.05
C HIS A 421 7.58 13.76 -25.83
N LEU A 422 6.79 14.82 -25.70
CA LEU A 422 5.63 14.80 -24.83
C LEU A 422 4.60 13.87 -25.45
N VAL A 423 4.13 12.89 -24.70
CA VAL A 423 3.15 11.90 -25.15
C VAL A 423 1.91 11.92 -24.29
N TRP A 424 0.77 11.69 -24.94
CA TRP A 424 -0.49 11.40 -24.28
C TRP A 424 -0.76 9.92 -24.45
N SER A 425 -0.90 9.21 -23.35
CA SER A 425 -1.24 7.79 -23.32
C SER A 425 -2.63 7.56 -22.80
N ASP A 426 -3.34 6.54 -23.29
CA ASP A 426 -4.58 6.08 -22.67
C ASP A 426 -4.30 5.29 -21.37
N ARG A 427 -5.37 4.80 -20.70
CA ARG A 427 -5.25 4.01 -19.46
C ARG A 427 -4.44 2.72 -19.61
N LEU A 428 -4.27 2.22 -20.83
CA LEU A 428 -3.48 1.02 -21.11
C LEU A 428 -2.03 1.37 -21.48
N GLY A 429 -1.63 2.65 -21.39
CA GLY A 429 -0.29 3.10 -21.73
C GLY A 429 -0.05 3.34 -23.22
N THR A 430 -1.05 3.09 -24.08
CA THR A 430 -0.91 3.28 -25.53
C THR A 430 -0.81 4.76 -25.86
N VAL A 431 0.26 5.18 -26.54
CA VAL A 431 0.44 6.57 -26.97
C VAL A 431 -0.53 6.90 -28.10
N ILE A 432 -1.39 7.89 -27.86
CA ILE A 432 -2.44 8.31 -28.81
C ILE A 432 -2.16 9.66 -29.47
N ALA A 433 -1.31 10.48 -28.85
CA ALA A 433 -0.82 11.73 -29.43
C ALA A 433 0.57 12.07 -28.90
N SER A 434 1.33 12.85 -29.66
CA SER A 434 2.65 13.32 -29.25
C SER A 434 2.98 14.74 -29.75
N LEU A 435 3.91 15.39 -29.07
CA LEU A 435 4.53 16.65 -29.44
C LEU A 435 6.06 16.52 -29.29
N PRO A 436 6.87 16.77 -30.34
CA PRO A 436 8.32 16.75 -30.22
C PRO A 436 8.80 17.90 -29.33
N LEU A 437 9.80 17.62 -28.49
CA LEU A 437 10.46 18.59 -27.63
C LEU A 437 11.93 18.74 -28.03
N GLN A 438 12.48 19.92 -27.78
CA GLN A 438 13.89 20.24 -27.96
C GLN A 438 14.55 20.46 -26.61
N ARG A 439 15.83 20.08 -26.51
CA ARG A 439 16.64 20.35 -25.32
C ARG A 439 16.92 21.85 -25.23
N ASP A 440 16.68 22.41 -24.05
CA ASP A 440 16.93 23.81 -23.70
C ASP A 440 18.25 23.90 -22.90
N ALA A 441 19.13 24.83 -23.28
CA ALA A 441 20.44 25.01 -22.63
C ALA A 441 20.35 25.61 -21.22
N SER A 442 19.17 26.07 -20.80
CA SER A 442 18.92 26.65 -19.47
C SER A 442 18.66 25.61 -18.36
N GLY A 443 18.96 24.33 -18.60
CA GLY A 443 18.86 23.28 -17.59
C GLY A 443 19.80 23.51 -16.39
N VAL A 444 19.37 23.08 -15.21
CA VAL A 444 20.18 23.09 -13.99
C VAL A 444 21.07 21.84 -13.97
N ALA A 445 22.23 21.89 -13.30
CA ALA A 445 23.09 20.71 -13.15
C ALA A 445 22.31 19.49 -12.64
N GLY A 446 22.45 18.34 -13.32
CA GLY A 446 21.70 17.11 -13.03
C GLY A 446 20.28 17.03 -13.59
N SER A 447 19.81 18.06 -14.27
CA SER A 447 18.48 18.09 -14.92
C SER A 447 18.58 18.58 -16.36
N ILE A 448 17.70 18.08 -17.21
CA ILE A 448 17.57 18.49 -18.60
C ILE A 448 16.21 19.15 -18.78
N ARG A 449 16.23 20.39 -19.28
CA ARG A 449 15.02 21.10 -19.66
C ARG A 449 14.65 20.79 -21.10
N TRP A 450 13.38 20.44 -21.31
CA TRP A 450 12.77 20.17 -22.60
C TRP A 450 11.70 21.21 -22.89
N ARG A 451 11.74 21.82 -24.08
CA ARG A 451 10.77 22.80 -24.54
C ARG A 451 10.18 22.39 -25.88
N GLY A 452 8.87 22.50 -26.04
CA GLY A 452 8.22 22.22 -27.31
C GLY A 452 6.99 23.10 -27.50
N SER A 453 6.76 23.54 -28.74
CA SER A 453 5.57 24.32 -29.10
C SER A 453 5.10 23.97 -30.51
N GLY A 454 3.84 23.56 -30.65
CA GLY A 454 3.30 23.16 -31.94
C GLY A 454 1.94 22.45 -31.89
N PRO A 455 1.44 22.02 -33.06
CA PRO A 455 0.28 21.14 -33.13
C PRO A 455 0.63 19.74 -32.63
N LEU A 456 -0.35 19.01 -32.09
CA LEU A 456 -0.18 17.61 -31.72
C LEU A 456 -0.27 16.69 -32.94
N THR A 457 0.56 15.67 -32.96
CA THR A 457 0.47 14.55 -33.90
C THR A 457 -0.34 13.43 -33.25
N ALA A 458 -1.48 13.03 -33.82
CA ALA A 458 -2.24 11.89 -33.30
C ALA A 458 -1.85 10.57 -33.99
N HIS A 459 -1.86 9.49 -33.20
CA HIS A 459 -1.43 8.15 -33.59
C HIS A 459 -2.57 7.13 -33.63
N ILE A 460 -3.77 7.51 -33.20
CA ILE A 460 -4.95 6.64 -33.20
C ILE A 460 -5.81 6.80 -34.45
N ARG A 461 -6.33 5.68 -34.95
CA ARG A 461 -7.30 5.63 -36.06
C ARG A 461 -8.75 5.46 -35.59
N ARG A 462 -9.04 5.58 -34.29
CA ARG A 462 -10.37 5.39 -33.68
C ARG A 462 -10.90 6.65 -33.01
N PRO A 463 -12.23 6.85 -32.93
CA PRO A 463 -12.81 7.89 -32.10
C PRO A 463 -12.53 7.65 -30.61
N LEU A 464 -12.34 8.75 -29.87
CA LEU A 464 -12.30 8.74 -28.41
C LEU A 464 -13.71 8.56 -27.85
N MET A 465 -13.84 7.76 -26.80
CA MET A 465 -15.09 7.44 -26.12
C MET A 465 -15.20 8.24 -24.81
N LYS A 466 -16.43 8.49 -24.35
CA LYS A 466 -16.71 9.22 -23.09
C LYS A 466 -15.97 8.68 -21.84
N PRO A 467 -15.67 7.36 -21.72
CA PRO A 467 -14.91 6.83 -20.60
C PRO A 467 -13.38 6.90 -20.77
N ASP A 468 -12.87 7.29 -21.94
CA ASP A 468 -11.43 7.29 -22.20
C ASP A 468 -10.78 8.32 -21.27
N ARG A 469 -9.82 7.88 -20.46
CA ARG A 469 -8.89 8.72 -19.70
C ARG A 469 -7.47 8.28 -19.97
N GLY A 470 -6.49 9.09 -19.58
CA GLY A 470 -5.09 8.84 -19.87
C GLY A 470 -4.14 9.59 -18.96
N SER A 471 -2.85 9.51 -19.30
CA SER A 471 -1.79 10.28 -18.64
C SER A 471 -0.91 11.01 -19.65
N LEU A 472 -0.32 12.11 -19.21
CA LEU A 472 0.81 12.73 -19.88
C LEU A 472 2.10 12.03 -19.46
N GLY A 473 3.00 11.82 -20.41
CA GLY A 473 4.33 11.28 -20.16
C GLY A 473 5.38 11.91 -21.05
N LEU A 474 6.63 11.73 -20.69
CA LEU A 474 7.75 12.01 -21.56
C LEU A 474 8.26 10.70 -22.15
N ARG A 475 8.34 10.64 -23.48
CA ARG A 475 8.98 9.57 -24.21
C ARG A 475 10.38 10.01 -24.61
N LEU A 476 11.39 9.34 -24.06
CA LEU A 476 12.79 9.54 -24.39
C LEU A 476 13.27 8.40 -25.28
N ARG A 477 13.98 8.72 -26.36
CA ARG A 477 14.58 7.73 -27.26
C ARG A 477 16.09 7.94 -27.32
N ARG A 478 16.84 6.86 -27.09
CA ARG A 478 18.30 6.81 -27.20
C ARG A 478 18.68 5.61 -28.06
N GLY A 479 19.16 5.87 -29.28
CA GLY A 479 19.39 4.81 -30.26
C GLY A 479 18.11 4.01 -30.55
N ALA A 480 18.15 2.70 -30.32
CA ALA A 480 17.00 1.79 -30.45
C ALA A 480 16.12 1.72 -29.19
N SER A 481 16.63 2.17 -28.04
CA SER A 481 15.92 2.07 -26.76
C SER A 481 14.94 3.22 -26.57
N VAL A 482 13.74 2.91 -26.08
CA VAL A 482 12.68 3.87 -25.79
C VAL A 482 12.29 3.75 -24.34
N ASN A 483 12.24 4.88 -23.65
CA ASN A 483 11.68 5.03 -22.31
C ASN A 483 10.40 5.86 -22.41
N THR A 484 9.35 5.51 -21.66
CA THR A 484 8.17 6.38 -21.53
C THR A 484 7.73 6.41 -20.08
N THR A 485 7.92 7.57 -19.43
CA THR A 485 7.58 7.75 -18.01
C THR A 485 6.57 8.88 -17.86
N ALA A 486 5.65 8.76 -16.90
CA ALA A 486 4.61 9.76 -16.69
C ALA A 486 5.17 11.08 -16.13
N LEU A 487 4.57 12.20 -16.53
CA LEU A 487 4.90 13.50 -15.95
C LEU A 487 4.32 13.67 -14.54
N ARG A 488 4.92 14.58 -13.78
CA ARG A 488 4.49 15.08 -12.48
C ARG A 488 4.34 16.60 -12.56
N ALA A 489 3.39 17.18 -11.82
CA ALA A 489 3.15 18.64 -11.82
C ALA A 489 2.98 19.14 -10.37
N PRO A 490 4.06 19.18 -9.57
CA PRO A 490 3.98 19.58 -8.17
C PRO A 490 3.64 21.06 -7.99
N GLU A 491 4.17 21.94 -8.85
CA GLU A 491 4.09 23.40 -8.71
C GLU A 491 3.14 24.08 -9.72
N VAL A 492 2.62 23.31 -10.68
CA VAL A 492 1.77 23.90 -11.72
C VAL A 492 0.32 23.83 -11.26
N ASN A 493 -0.26 24.99 -11.00
CA ASN A 493 -1.71 25.11 -10.89
C ASN A 493 -2.30 25.13 -12.30
N VAL A 494 -3.05 24.09 -12.65
CA VAL A 494 -3.52 23.85 -14.03
C VAL A 494 -5.03 23.70 -14.07
N ASP A 495 -5.73 24.59 -13.38
CA ASP A 495 -7.17 24.74 -13.58
C ASP A 495 -7.46 25.03 -15.07
N ASP A 496 -8.41 24.29 -15.65
CA ASP A 496 -8.98 24.49 -16.98
C ASP A 496 -8.10 24.25 -18.24
N VAL A 497 -6.96 23.55 -18.16
CA VAL A 497 -6.22 23.21 -19.38
C VAL A 497 -6.92 22.10 -20.17
N PHE A 498 -7.43 22.46 -21.35
CA PHE A 498 -7.98 21.55 -22.34
C PHE A 498 -7.00 21.37 -23.50
N VAL A 499 -6.56 20.14 -23.76
CA VAL A 499 -5.70 19.80 -24.92
C VAL A 499 -6.54 19.17 -26.04
N PRO A 500 -6.83 19.87 -27.15
CA PRO A 500 -7.49 19.27 -28.30
C PRO A 500 -6.52 18.49 -29.18
N ILE A 501 -6.84 17.23 -29.51
CA ILE A 501 -6.09 16.43 -30.49
C ILE A 501 -6.55 16.80 -31.92
N PRO A 502 -5.69 17.41 -32.78
CA PRO A 502 -6.14 18.06 -34.02
C PRO A 502 -6.51 17.17 -35.23
N SER A 503 -6.37 15.84 -35.18
CA SER A 503 -6.63 14.97 -36.36
C SER A 503 -7.89 14.10 -36.27
N ILE A 504 -8.84 14.46 -35.41
CA ILE A 504 -10.21 13.91 -35.41
C ILE A 504 -11.18 15.09 -35.30
N ALA A 505 -11.42 15.82 -36.40
CA ALA A 505 -12.53 16.79 -36.45
C ALA A 505 -13.87 16.01 -36.34
N TYR A 506 -14.89 16.43 -35.58
CA TYR A 506 -15.64 17.69 -35.69
C TYR A 506 -16.25 18.21 -34.35
N ALA A 507 -16.00 19.49 -34.03
CA ALA A 507 -16.79 20.49 -33.26
C ALA A 507 -17.48 20.24 -31.88
N ASP A 508 -17.24 21.24 -31.01
CA ASP A 508 -17.81 21.73 -29.74
C ASP A 508 -17.61 21.03 -28.36
N ARG A 509 -17.10 21.88 -27.42
CA ARG A 509 -16.50 21.77 -26.06
C ARG A 509 -17.32 21.01 -24.97
N PRO A 510 -16.77 20.54 -23.82
CA PRO A 510 -15.79 21.24 -22.94
C PRO A 510 -14.70 20.41 -22.19
N ALA A 511 -13.83 21.18 -21.50
CA ALA A 511 -12.68 20.96 -20.61
C ALA A 511 -12.44 19.60 -19.90
N GLY A 512 -11.14 19.38 -19.59
CA GLY A 512 -10.72 18.72 -18.35
C GLY A 512 -9.51 17.78 -18.42
N ALA A 513 -8.28 18.30 -18.55
CA ALA A 513 -7.14 17.67 -17.87
C ALA A 513 -6.98 18.44 -16.56
N GLN A 514 -7.35 17.82 -15.43
CA GLN A 514 -7.16 18.45 -14.13
C GLN A 514 -5.85 17.92 -13.56
N LEU A 515 -4.89 18.81 -13.36
CA LEU A 515 -3.68 18.53 -12.61
C LEU A 515 -3.84 19.17 -11.25
N LEU A 516 -3.96 18.32 -10.23
CA LEU A 516 -3.88 18.78 -8.85
C LEU A 516 -2.40 18.88 -8.44
N PRO A 517 -2.02 19.88 -7.63
CA PRO A 517 -0.67 19.96 -7.08
C PRO A 517 -0.24 18.62 -6.46
N GLY A 518 0.89 18.10 -6.91
CA GLY A 518 1.49 16.85 -6.40
C GLY A 518 1.00 15.56 -7.07
N GLU A 519 0.07 15.61 -8.03
CA GLU A 519 -0.43 14.42 -8.71
C GLU A 519 0.35 14.03 -9.98
N ARG A 520 0.15 12.77 -10.41
CA ARG A 520 0.54 12.31 -11.74
C ARG A 520 -0.25 13.07 -12.78
N ALA A 521 0.42 13.49 -13.85
CA ALA A 521 -0.24 14.24 -14.89
C ALA A 521 -1.28 13.40 -15.64
N SER A 522 -2.56 13.73 -15.47
CA SER A 522 -3.70 13.00 -16.02
C SER A 522 -4.49 13.84 -17.02
N VAL A 523 -5.06 13.18 -18.02
CA VAL A 523 -5.82 13.82 -19.10
C VAL A 523 -7.15 13.07 -19.28
N SER A 524 -8.25 13.82 -19.39
CA SER A 524 -9.55 13.23 -19.77
C SER A 524 -9.90 13.59 -21.21
N TRP A 525 -10.50 12.63 -21.92
CA TRP A 525 -10.89 12.78 -23.31
C TRP A 525 -12.41 12.94 -23.41
N ARG A 526 -12.90 13.83 -24.29
CA ARG A 526 -14.35 13.94 -24.57
C ARG A 526 -14.66 13.68 -26.05
N PRO A 527 -15.69 12.87 -26.38
CA PRO A 527 -16.17 12.73 -27.75
C PRO A 527 -16.82 14.02 -28.25
N ALA A 528 -16.59 14.34 -29.52
CA ALA A 528 -17.35 15.32 -30.27
C ALA A 528 -18.83 14.89 -30.46
N ARG A 529 -19.78 15.84 -30.48
CA ARG A 529 -21.20 15.55 -30.76
C ARG A 529 -21.35 15.10 -32.23
N ARG A 530 -22.05 13.98 -32.46
CA ARG A 530 -22.27 13.41 -33.81
C ARG A 530 -23.13 14.33 -34.67
N ALA A 531 -22.70 14.60 -35.90
CA ALA A 531 -23.58 15.04 -36.98
C ALA A 531 -24.57 13.90 -37.33
N TRP A 532 -25.84 14.24 -37.51
CA TRP A 532 -26.92 13.31 -37.81
C TRP A 532 -26.85 12.86 -39.28
N GLY A 533 -26.81 11.55 -39.50
CA GLY A 533 -26.90 10.90 -40.81
C GLY A 533 -27.02 9.38 -40.64
N PRO A 534 -27.68 8.65 -41.55
CA PRO A 534 -28.03 7.25 -41.33
C PRO A 534 -26.77 6.36 -41.36
N ALA A 535 -26.55 5.62 -40.28
CA ALA A 535 -25.39 4.74 -40.09
C ALA A 535 -25.76 3.26 -40.30
N ALA A 536 -24.96 2.54 -41.08
CA ALA A 536 -24.91 1.08 -41.09
C ALA A 536 -24.10 0.57 -39.88
N TRP A 537 -24.59 -0.49 -39.23
CA TRP A 537 -24.14 -0.94 -37.91
C TRP A 537 -23.28 -2.21 -37.97
N GLY A 538 -22.10 -2.16 -37.36
CA GLY A 538 -21.35 -3.34 -36.93
C GLY A 538 -20.31 -3.00 -35.85
N ARG A 539 -20.51 -3.45 -34.60
CA ARG A 539 -19.48 -3.50 -33.55
C ARG A 539 -19.69 -4.66 -32.56
N ARG A 540 -18.63 -5.49 -32.48
CA ARG A 540 -17.88 -6.05 -31.32
C ARG A 540 -18.63 -6.61 -30.09
N ALA A 541 -18.15 -7.74 -29.58
CA ALA A 541 -18.16 -8.05 -28.15
C ALA A 541 -16.70 -8.06 -27.67
N GLY A 542 -16.27 -7.35 -26.62
CA GLY A 542 -16.99 -7.08 -25.38
C GLY A 542 -17.50 -5.66 -25.11
N HIS A 543 -18.55 -5.69 -24.26
CA HIS A 543 -19.11 -4.67 -23.36
C HIS A 543 -19.97 -3.50 -23.87
N ALA A 544 -20.44 -3.47 -25.13
CA ALA A 544 -21.64 -2.69 -25.48
C ALA A 544 -22.34 -3.15 -26.78
N ALA A 545 -23.08 -4.27 -26.74
CA ALA A 545 -24.25 -4.53 -27.60
C ALA A 545 -24.95 -5.83 -27.18
N ARG A 546 -26.18 -5.74 -26.65
CA ARG A 546 -27.09 -6.90 -26.62
C ARG A 546 -27.72 -7.05 -28.02
N ARG A 547 -27.46 -8.16 -28.71
CA ARG A 547 -28.28 -8.62 -29.85
C ARG A 547 -28.75 -10.06 -29.58
N ARG A 548 -30.04 -10.30 -29.78
CA ARG A 548 -30.66 -11.65 -29.75
C ARG A 548 -30.32 -12.39 -31.05
N PHE A 549 -29.90 -13.64 -30.93
CA PHE A 549 -29.79 -14.59 -32.05
C PHE A 549 -31.02 -15.52 -32.03
N PRO A 550 -31.75 -15.67 -33.14
CA PRO A 550 -32.73 -16.74 -33.28
C PRO A 550 -32.02 -18.05 -33.68
N GLY A 551 -32.40 -19.16 -33.06
CA GLY A 551 -31.83 -20.47 -33.32
C GLY A 551 -32.27 -21.47 -32.26
N SER A 552 -32.14 -22.76 -32.56
CA SER A 552 -32.38 -23.82 -31.58
C SER A 552 -31.36 -23.73 -30.43
N GLY A 553 -31.68 -24.27 -29.26
CA GLY A 553 -30.76 -24.28 -28.12
C GLY A 553 -29.38 -24.90 -28.45
N SER A 554 -29.33 -25.81 -29.42
CA SER A 554 -28.10 -26.45 -29.90
C SER A 554 -27.18 -25.51 -30.72
N GLU A 555 -27.75 -24.56 -31.45
CA GLU A 555 -27.00 -23.57 -32.25
C GLU A 555 -26.45 -22.45 -31.37
N LEU A 556 -27.21 -22.06 -30.35
CA LEU A 556 -26.76 -21.16 -29.28
C LEU A 556 -25.59 -21.74 -28.49
N SER A 557 -25.57 -23.06 -28.23
CA SER A 557 -24.46 -23.74 -27.56
C SER A 557 -23.19 -23.76 -28.41
N ARG A 558 -23.30 -24.09 -29.71
CA ARG A 558 -22.17 -24.08 -30.66
C ARG A 558 -21.59 -22.68 -30.88
N ALA A 559 -22.43 -21.65 -30.96
CA ALA A 559 -21.98 -20.27 -31.08
C ALA A 559 -21.28 -19.76 -29.80
N ARG A 560 -21.69 -20.26 -28.62
CA ARG A 560 -21.02 -19.97 -27.33
C ARG A 560 -19.63 -20.61 -27.25
N GLN A 561 -19.47 -21.85 -27.72
CA GLN A 561 -18.18 -22.54 -27.80
C GLN A 561 -17.19 -21.84 -28.76
N ALA A 562 -17.68 -21.14 -29.78
CA ALA A 562 -16.85 -20.47 -30.77
C ALA A 562 -16.34 -19.06 -30.37
N LEU A 563 -16.83 -18.47 -29.27
CA LEU A 563 -16.67 -17.02 -29.03
C LEU A 563 -16.06 -16.59 -27.68
N LEU A 564 -15.77 -17.49 -26.72
CA LEU A 564 -14.98 -17.17 -25.52
C LEU A 564 -14.10 -18.35 -25.08
N PRO A 565 -12.82 -18.13 -24.67
CA PRO A 565 -11.89 -19.18 -24.29
C PRO A 565 -12.08 -19.58 -22.82
N GLY A 566 -12.30 -20.86 -22.59
CA GLY A 566 -12.36 -21.51 -21.28
C GLY A 566 -12.43 -23.01 -21.52
N LEU A 567 -11.31 -23.70 -21.25
CA LEU A 567 -11.01 -25.12 -21.55
C LEU A 567 -11.19 -25.52 -23.03
N THR A 568 -10.17 -25.22 -23.84
CA THR A 568 -9.95 -25.86 -25.15
C THR A 568 -9.81 -27.37 -25.00
N ASP A 569 -10.28 -28.15 -25.98
CA ASP A 569 -10.02 -29.61 -26.11
C ASP A 569 -8.51 -29.89 -26.15
N LEU A 570 -7.88 -30.03 -24.98
CA LEU A 570 -6.50 -30.50 -24.84
C LEU A 570 -6.51 -32.03 -24.94
N GLU A 571 -5.55 -32.59 -25.67
CA GLU A 571 -5.38 -34.05 -25.72
C GLU A 571 -5.03 -34.54 -24.31
N CYS A 572 -5.86 -35.42 -23.75
CA CYS A 572 -5.67 -36.00 -22.42
C CYS A 572 -4.37 -36.82 -22.28
N SER A 573 -3.66 -37.09 -23.38
CA SER A 573 -2.38 -37.80 -23.40
C SER A 573 -1.16 -36.90 -23.19
N ARG A 574 -1.32 -35.57 -23.18
CA ARG A 574 -0.20 -34.63 -23.00
C ARG A 574 -0.27 -33.97 -21.62
N PRO A 575 0.77 -34.07 -20.79
CA PRO A 575 0.86 -33.36 -19.53
C PRO A 575 0.78 -31.84 -19.72
N ILE A 576 0.18 -31.15 -18.75
CA ILE A 576 0.04 -29.70 -18.74
C ILE A 576 1.14 -29.10 -17.85
N VAL A 577 1.94 -28.19 -18.39
CA VAL A 577 2.95 -27.43 -17.66
C VAL A 577 2.49 -25.98 -17.58
N ALA A 578 2.24 -25.48 -16.38
CA ALA A 578 1.97 -24.07 -16.17
C ALA A 578 3.27 -23.32 -15.87
N TYR A 579 3.45 -22.22 -16.58
CA TYR A 579 4.49 -21.25 -16.36
C TYR A 579 3.83 -19.97 -15.85
N LEU A 580 4.04 -19.67 -14.56
CA LEU A 580 3.46 -18.51 -13.91
C LEU A 580 4.54 -17.45 -13.77
N PRO A 581 4.30 -16.25 -14.33
CA PRO A 581 4.03 -15.18 -13.38
C PRO A 581 3.06 -14.09 -13.86
N ALA A 582 2.09 -13.75 -12.99
CA ALA A 582 1.80 -12.35 -12.66
C ALA A 582 0.99 -12.21 -11.36
N SER A 583 1.42 -11.29 -10.49
CA SER A 583 0.61 -10.07 -10.30
C SER A 583 1.42 -8.86 -10.78
N SER A 584 1.20 -8.42 -12.02
CA SER A 584 1.67 -7.11 -12.45
C SER A 584 0.69 -6.06 -11.94
N ALA A 585 1.13 -5.23 -10.99
CA ALA A 585 0.56 -3.89 -10.87
C ALA A 585 1.42 -2.84 -11.61
N GLU A 586 2.74 -3.05 -11.77
CA GLU A 586 3.65 -1.94 -12.11
C GLU A 586 5.00 -2.30 -12.81
N GLY A 587 5.00 -3.09 -13.88
CA GLY A 587 6.18 -3.15 -14.78
C GLY A 587 6.21 -4.35 -15.74
N PRO A 588 6.95 -4.26 -16.86
CA PRO A 588 7.09 -5.38 -17.79
C PRO A 588 8.11 -6.38 -17.22
N ARG A 589 7.64 -7.53 -16.73
CA ARG A 589 8.50 -8.73 -16.62
C ARG A 589 8.38 -9.47 -17.95
N SER A 590 9.22 -9.16 -18.93
CA SER A 590 9.43 -10.07 -20.07
C SER A 590 10.41 -11.14 -19.63
N TRP A 591 9.98 -12.40 -19.68
CA TRP A 591 10.88 -13.53 -19.46
C TRP A 591 11.51 -13.89 -20.80
N PRO A 592 12.85 -13.98 -20.90
CA PRO A 592 13.53 -14.37 -22.13
C PRO A 592 13.45 -15.89 -22.32
N LEU A 593 12.24 -16.45 -22.25
CA LEU A 593 11.99 -17.83 -22.61
C LEU A 593 12.14 -17.95 -24.13
N ASP A 594 13.10 -18.74 -24.59
CA ASP A 594 13.22 -19.03 -26.02
C ASP A 594 12.08 -19.98 -26.42
N LEU A 595 10.96 -19.39 -26.83
CA LEU A 595 9.78 -20.12 -27.26
C LEU A 595 10.04 -21.01 -28.47
N THR A 596 11.02 -20.68 -29.31
CA THR A 596 11.41 -21.53 -30.44
C THR A 596 12.14 -22.78 -29.96
N LEU A 597 13.03 -22.65 -28.96
CA LEU A 597 13.69 -23.81 -28.34
C LEU A 597 12.70 -24.69 -27.56
N TRP A 598 11.75 -24.07 -26.84
CA TRP A 598 10.68 -24.78 -26.15
C TRP A 598 9.81 -25.57 -27.13
N ASP A 599 9.31 -24.92 -28.17
CA ASP A 599 8.49 -25.54 -29.21
C ASP A 599 9.19 -26.75 -29.84
N GLN A 600 10.45 -26.60 -30.26
CA GLN A 600 11.25 -27.67 -30.87
C GLN A 600 11.43 -28.89 -29.96
N ASN A 601 11.50 -28.70 -28.65
CA ASN A 601 11.83 -29.76 -27.70
C ASN A 601 10.64 -30.34 -26.93
N MET A 602 9.53 -29.60 -26.81
CA MET A 602 8.43 -29.89 -25.89
C MET A 602 7.04 -29.95 -26.52
N ALA A 603 6.83 -29.39 -27.71
CA ALA A 603 5.50 -29.25 -28.32
C ALA A 603 4.73 -30.57 -28.53
N MET A 604 5.44 -31.70 -28.61
CA MET A 604 4.85 -33.02 -28.78
C MET A 604 4.51 -33.72 -27.47
N THR A 605 5.05 -33.24 -26.35
CA THR A 605 5.01 -33.95 -25.06
C THR A 605 4.29 -33.19 -23.97
N CYS A 606 4.10 -31.87 -24.05
CA CYS A 606 3.33 -31.13 -23.05
C CYS A 606 2.65 -29.88 -23.63
N TYR A 607 1.73 -29.32 -22.85
CA TYR A 607 1.13 -27.99 -23.08
C TYR A 607 1.81 -26.96 -22.18
N LEU A 608 2.22 -25.81 -22.72
CA LEU A 608 2.76 -24.69 -21.93
C LEU A 608 1.69 -23.59 -21.78
N LEU A 609 1.25 -23.36 -20.55
CA LEU A 609 0.36 -22.24 -20.20
C LEU A 609 1.19 -21.10 -19.61
N VAL A 610 1.19 -19.93 -20.25
CA VAL A 610 1.98 -18.77 -19.78
C VAL A 610 1.04 -17.72 -19.20
N ALA A 611 1.25 -17.35 -17.93
CA ALA A 611 0.69 -16.13 -17.35
C ALA A 611 1.65 -14.95 -17.60
N GLY A 612 1.13 -13.80 -18.05
CA GLY A 612 1.94 -12.58 -18.24
C GLY A 612 2.10 -12.12 -19.70
N GLU A 613 2.92 -11.09 -19.93
CA GLU A 613 3.23 -10.58 -21.28
C GLU A 613 4.33 -11.42 -21.94
N ILE A 614 4.10 -11.85 -23.18
CA ILE A 614 5.07 -12.55 -24.02
C ILE A 614 5.80 -11.51 -24.87
N ASP A 615 7.14 -11.57 -24.92
CA ASP A 615 7.92 -10.72 -25.82
C ASP A 615 7.81 -11.22 -27.28
N GLU A 616 6.94 -10.57 -28.05
CA GLU A 616 6.69 -10.89 -29.47
C GLU A 616 7.88 -10.56 -30.40
N ALA A 617 8.96 -9.94 -29.90
CA ALA A 617 10.13 -9.58 -30.69
C ALA A 617 11.06 -10.78 -30.99
N VAL A 618 10.90 -11.91 -30.30
CA VAL A 618 11.65 -13.15 -30.56
C VAL A 618 11.01 -13.91 -31.73
N PRO A 619 11.75 -14.30 -32.79
CA PRO A 619 11.20 -15.05 -33.91
C PRO A 619 10.62 -16.39 -33.43
N THR A 620 9.29 -16.50 -33.42
CA THR A 620 8.56 -17.71 -33.04
C THR A 620 8.23 -18.52 -34.28
N ARG A 621 8.75 -19.75 -34.37
CA ARG A 621 8.11 -20.78 -35.20
C ARG A 621 7.04 -21.42 -34.33
N VAL A 622 5.78 -21.33 -34.75
CA VAL A 622 4.63 -21.89 -34.01
C VAL A 622 4.38 -23.30 -34.53
N TRP A 623 4.91 -24.33 -33.86
CA TRP A 623 4.61 -25.74 -34.10
C TRP A 623 4.29 -26.46 -32.78
N GLY A 624 3.39 -25.87 -31.98
CA GLY A 624 3.08 -26.37 -30.65
C GLY A 624 2.18 -25.41 -29.87
N SER A 625 1.35 -25.95 -29.00
CA SER A 625 0.28 -25.23 -28.30
C SER A 625 0.79 -24.55 -27.03
N VAL A 626 1.46 -23.42 -27.21
CA VAL A 626 1.54 -22.36 -26.18
C VAL A 626 0.15 -21.75 -26.05
N ARG A 627 -0.35 -21.62 -24.82
CA ARG A 627 -1.66 -21.03 -24.54
C ARG A 627 -1.51 -19.87 -23.56
N ASP A 628 -2.13 -18.75 -23.92
CA ASP A 628 -2.14 -17.53 -23.13
C ASP A 628 -3.13 -17.65 -21.97
N ALA A 629 -2.62 -17.65 -20.73
CA ALA A 629 -3.42 -17.81 -19.52
C ALA A 629 -3.98 -16.49 -18.97
N ARG A 630 -3.74 -15.33 -19.61
CA ARG A 630 -4.21 -14.01 -19.13
C ARG A 630 -5.74 -13.90 -18.99
N ALA A 631 -6.50 -14.79 -19.61
CA ALA A 631 -7.95 -14.85 -19.54
C ALA A 631 -8.50 -15.88 -18.52
N MET A 632 -7.64 -16.64 -17.85
CA MET A 632 -7.99 -17.67 -16.86
C MET A 632 -7.67 -17.19 -15.45
N HIS A 633 -8.44 -17.63 -14.45
CA HIS A 633 -8.10 -17.33 -13.05
C HIS A 633 -6.85 -18.13 -12.64
N LEU A 634 -5.95 -17.52 -11.85
CA LEU A 634 -4.72 -18.18 -11.39
C LEU A 634 -4.98 -19.54 -10.74
N SER A 635 -6.05 -19.65 -9.93
CA SER A 635 -6.47 -20.92 -9.32
C SER A 635 -6.81 -21.99 -10.35
N GLU A 636 -7.45 -21.63 -11.46
CA GLU A 636 -7.79 -22.57 -12.54
C GLU A 636 -6.54 -23.03 -13.30
N VAL A 637 -5.54 -22.15 -13.44
CA VAL A 637 -4.24 -22.50 -14.04
C VAL A 637 -3.50 -23.50 -13.15
N LEU A 638 -3.47 -23.26 -11.84
CA LEU A 638 -2.86 -24.16 -10.85
C LEU A 638 -3.58 -25.51 -10.79
N ASP A 639 -4.91 -25.53 -10.85
CA ASP A 639 -5.72 -26.75 -10.83
C ASP A 639 -5.53 -27.61 -12.10
N ALA A 640 -5.25 -27.00 -13.24
CA ALA A 640 -5.05 -27.71 -14.51
C ALA A 640 -3.61 -28.22 -14.73
N ALA A 641 -2.61 -27.66 -14.05
CA ALA A 641 -1.20 -27.93 -14.32
C ALA A 641 -0.65 -29.16 -13.58
N GLU A 642 0.05 -30.05 -14.27
CA GLU A 642 0.81 -31.15 -13.64
C GLU A 642 2.15 -30.69 -13.06
N LEU A 643 2.74 -29.64 -13.62
CA LEU A 643 3.99 -29.02 -13.18
C LEU A 643 3.86 -27.52 -13.20
N ILE A 644 4.31 -26.85 -12.14
CA ILE A 644 4.32 -25.39 -12.01
C ILE A 644 5.76 -24.87 -12.12
N ILE A 645 6.00 -23.91 -13.00
CA ILE A 645 7.26 -23.17 -13.09
C ILE A 645 6.99 -21.75 -12.58
N THR A 646 7.67 -21.34 -11.51
CA THR A 646 7.43 -20.05 -10.83
C THR A 646 8.70 -19.53 -10.16
N ASP A 647 8.82 -18.22 -9.99
CA ASP A 647 9.86 -17.58 -9.17
C ASP A 647 9.35 -17.09 -7.81
N ASP A 648 8.03 -17.16 -7.57
CA ASP A 648 7.34 -16.75 -6.35
C ASP A 648 7.38 -17.83 -5.26
N PRO A 649 8.04 -17.59 -4.11
CA PRO A 649 8.15 -18.55 -3.01
C PRO A 649 6.80 -19.05 -2.48
N SER A 650 5.74 -18.23 -2.53
CA SER A 650 4.41 -18.60 -2.04
C SER A 650 3.72 -19.66 -2.91
N LEU A 651 4.18 -19.81 -4.16
CA LEU A 651 3.63 -20.78 -5.11
C LEU A 651 4.47 -22.08 -5.17
N ILE A 652 5.70 -22.07 -4.63
CA ILE A 652 6.61 -23.23 -4.63
C ILE A 652 6.04 -24.37 -3.78
N ASP A 653 5.47 -24.08 -2.61
CA ASP A 653 4.92 -25.07 -1.67
C ASP A 653 3.45 -25.46 -1.96
N THR A 654 2.97 -25.21 -3.17
CA THR A 654 1.65 -25.72 -3.59
C THR A 654 1.73 -27.24 -3.80
N ALA A 655 0.63 -27.97 -3.58
CA ALA A 655 0.58 -29.43 -3.49
C ALA A 655 0.91 -30.24 -4.79
N ARG A 656 1.66 -29.67 -5.73
CA ARG A 656 2.06 -30.25 -7.03
C ARG A 656 3.57 -30.04 -7.28
N PRO A 657 4.20 -30.78 -8.22
CA PRO A 657 5.58 -30.55 -8.61
C PRO A 657 5.83 -29.11 -9.06
N SER A 658 6.87 -28.47 -8.51
CA SER A 658 7.24 -27.07 -8.77
C SER A 658 8.72 -26.91 -9.16
N LEU A 659 9.05 -26.04 -10.11
CA LEU A 659 10.42 -25.68 -10.53
C LEU A 659 10.64 -24.17 -10.46
N VAL A 660 11.87 -23.77 -10.11
CA VAL A 660 12.27 -22.36 -10.06
C VAL A 660 13.09 -21.99 -11.28
N PHE A 661 12.54 -21.13 -12.15
CA PHE A 661 13.23 -20.60 -13.31
C PHE A 661 13.59 -19.12 -13.08
N ARG A 662 14.88 -18.78 -13.14
CA ARG A 662 15.41 -17.41 -12.96
C ARG A 662 16.57 -17.18 -13.92
N PRO A 663 16.32 -16.66 -15.14
CA PRO A 663 17.36 -16.50 -16.16
C PRO A 663 18.30 -15.31 -15.91
N ASP A 664 18.12 -14.59 -14.80
CA ASP A 664 19.01 -13.53 -14.35
C ASP A 664 19.37 -13.78 -12.88
N ALA A 665 20.60 -14.25 -12.64
CA ALA A 665 21.15 -14.49 -11.30
C ALA A 665 21.10 -13.21 -10.42
N GLY A 666 21.03 -12.01 -11.02
CA GLY A 666 20.89 -10.74 -10.32
C GLY A 666 19.46 -10.44 -9.83
N ALA A 667 18.42 -11.00 -10.46
CA ALA A 667 17.03 -10.72 -10.11
C ALA A 667 16.63 -11.21 -8.71
N GLY A 668 17.36 -12.19 -8.17
CA GLY A 668 17.20 -12.67 -6.80
C GLY A 668 17.42 -11.59 -5.73
N ARG A 669 18.11 -10.48 -6.06
CA ARG A 669 18.33 -9.36 -5.13
C ARG A 669 17.23 -8.29 -5.14
N TYR A 670 16.34 -8.26 -6.14
CA TYR A 670 15.55 -7.06 -6.40
C TYR A 670 14.08 -7.08 -6.04
N LEU A 671 13.42 -8.25 -6.00
CA LEU A 671 11.95 -8.21 -5.98
C LEU A 671 11.24 -9.33 -5.22
N LEU A 672 11.92 -10.34 -4.66
CA LEU A 672 11.27 -11.47 -3.99
C LEU A 672 12.05 -11.93 -2.73
N PRO A 673 11.38 -12.53 -1.73
CA PRO A 673 12.03 -13.11 -0.56
C PRO A 673 13.11 -14.14 -0.95
N ASN A 674 14.05 -14.41 -0.03
CA ASN A 674 14.95 -15.56 -0.18
C ASN A 674 14.14 -16.84 -0.44
N LEU A 675 14.58 -17.65 -1.41
CA LEU A 675 13.98 -18.96 -1.66
C LEU A 675 14.21 -19.86 -0.44
N PRO A 676 13.31 -20.80 -0.14
CA PRO A 676 13.58 -21.84 0.86
C PRO A 676 14.83 -22.65 0.46
N ASP A 677 15.61 -23.09 1.44
CA ASP A 677 16.80 -23.93 1.21
C ASP A 677 16.41 -25.26 0.54
N GLY A 678 17.15 -25.67 -0.51
CA GLY A 678 17.02 -27.01 -1.13
C GLY A 678 16.32 -27.09 -2.50
N TYR A 679 15.97 -25.97 -3.14
CA TYR A 679 15.38 -25.95 -4.48
C TYR A 679 16.40 -25.57 -5.57
N ASP A 680 16.48 -26.36 -6.64
CA ASP A 680 17.35 -26.07 -7.80
C ASP A 680 16.80 -24.89 -8.61
N VAL A 681 17.66 -23.90 -8.89
CA VAL A 681 17.35 -22.74 -9.74
C VAL A 681 17.92 -22.96 -11.13
N VAL A 682 17.06 -22.93 -12.16
CA VAL A 682 17.47 -23.03 -13.57
C VAL A 682 17.54 -21.65 -14.22
N GLU A 683 18.64 -21.40 -14.93
CA GLU A 683 18.99 -20.07 -15.47
C GLU A 683 18.90 -19.98 -17.00
N THR A 684 18.76 -21.10 -17.71
CA THR A 684 18.65 -21.10 -19.18
C THR A 684 17.40 -21.85 -19.64
N THR A 685 16.87 -21.46 -20.81
CA THR A 685 15.72 -22.19 -21.41
C THR A 685 16.08 -23.66 -21.68
N ALA A 686 17.34 -23.97 -21.98
CA ALA A 686 17.81 -25.34 -22.18
C ALA A 686 17.76 -26.17 -20.88
N ASP A 687 18.30 -25.64 -19.79
CA ASP A 687 18.30 -26.33 -18.49
C ASP A 687 16.87 -26.50 -17.94
N LEU A 688 16.01 -25.50 -18.18
CA LEU A 688 14.59 -25.59 -17.83
C LEU A 688 13.90 -26.75 -18.57
N ILE A 689 14.18 -26.92 -19.86
CA ILE A 689 13.62 -28.01 -20.67
C ILE A 689 14.06 -29.37 -20.11
N ASP A 690 15.34 -29.53 -19.75
CA ASP A 690 15.85 -30.78 -19.18
C ASP A 690 15.23 -31.08 -17.81
N ALA A 691 15.09 -30.07 -16.95
CA ALA A 691 14.42 -30.19 -15.65
C ALA A 691 12.94 -30.61 -15.81
N VAL A 692 12.20 -29.99 -16.74
CA VAL A 692 10.81 -30.35 -17.03
C VAL A 692 10.70 -31.81 -17.50
N ARG A 693 11.60 -32.28 -18.36
CA ARG A 693 11.62 -33.69 -18.80
C ARG A 693 11.85 -34.65 -17.65
N ALA A 694 12.77 -34.32 -16.74
CA ALA A 694 13.05 -35.15 -15.57
C ALA A 694 11.82 -35.29 -14.66
N VAL A 695 11.13 -34.18 -14.39
CA VAL A 695 9.90 -34.19 -13.56
C VAL A 695 8.77 -34.97 -14.24
N LEU A 696 8.55 -34.79 -15.54
CA LEU A 696 7.53 -35.51 -16.30
C LEU A 696 7.85 -37.01 -16.43
N ALA A 697 9.13 -37.40 -16.43
CA ALA A 697 9.54 -38.80 -16.44
C ALA A 697 9.36 -39.47 -15.07
N ALA A 698 9.55 -38.74 -13.97
CA ALA A 698 9.34 -39.24 -12.61
C ALA A 698 7.85 -39.37 -12.23
N SER A 699 6.96 -38.67 -12.94
CA SER A 699 5.51 -38.65 -12.69
C SER A 699 4.72 -39.71 -13.48
N ARG A 700 5.39 -40.48 -14.35
CA ARG A 700 4.84 -41.60 -15.13
C ARG A 700 5.25 -42.93 -14.51
#